data_AF-A0A5C6B6K7-F1
#
_entry.id   AF-A0A5C6B6K7-F1
#
_cell.length_a   1.000
_cell.length_b   1.000
_cell.length_c   1.000
_cell.angle_alpha   90.00
_cell.angle_beta   90.00
_cell.angle_gamma   90.00
#
_symmetry.space_group_name_H-M   'P 1'
#
loop_
_entity.id
_entity.type
_entity.pdbx_description
1 polymer ?
#
loop_
_entity_poly.entity_id
_entity_poly.type
_entity_poly.pdbx_seq_one_letter_code
_entity_poly.pdbx_strand_id
1 'polypeptide(L)'
;MISTLRSSVRFAPAFALVCVCSYSLSQATAADNLRADHQASMTAYTAPDGESYFALGLQVDAQQTPAQPRDHVILFDTSASQNGAYRDRGLAVLSAMLQAMSADDRVCLFAVDVKAKRYTKEFIPATGAKMDSAVNRLSMRTPLGATDMRLAVRTAMEAVSGDRPASITYIGDGLSIADLIGTEVMRSMLGDMREQRIAMHSFAIGPQTDLRLLGVIAQHTGGVVVIEDATKVDSNLYPQQVGESLVAAANAPVYYPTNYSMTPVGARVYPSVLPPLRSDRETILIGKGDIAQTPEIMVTIGDQQMRWTVGNIEQQPGNTFLAALWSQANRDDGLSVPLAGTNLLNVSREAHENHIANLVDLGEHAVATGQMKQADLFAGEIKRLDPANVKAQIIFSTVTNAQKGHRVLKVAQQNDAAPAIPVDDGKKQGEVDLLAQQEKLREVRTERLKSQVNADLEHANDARRTDPGAAISLLKGTLRSVSGATDVDINARESLRARLRTAIQQLSTLKDQRELAQRQDLQRQSQIEAQRRLLDQLAEDEDTMKQLIDQVSVLIYEGYRGDRDAFEKAEAVARAAWELQPYTGVTAQAVFVAEAAGQLDKALRLQYLRYDRFLETLYQVELSHVPFPDEPPIVYPPAEVWEALTINRKKWASVDLKKFSPIEDRIYEALDENTEVDFQDQPLTDVVLYLKDLHNIQIVVDDVALNDEGISPDSPINLTLAGISLRNALKLMLEPLQLTYVVQDEVMKITTKRVAEEILQIRVYPVGDLVIPIQTPQGGGGGFGGGGGGFGGGGGGFGGGGGGFGGGGGGFGGGQFNVPAEDVPAEFDNKAVDAQKKKP
;
A
#
# COMPACT_ATOMS: atom_id res chain seq x y z
N MET A 1 14.76 70.09 8.36
CA MET A 1 14.97 71.13 7.32
C MET A 1 13.72 71.17 6.42
N ILE A 2 13.55 72.27 5.67
CA ILE A 2 13.04 72.39 4.27
C ILE A 2 12.30 71.15 3.67
N SER A 3 11.15 71.25 3.00
CA SER A 3 10.11 72.30 2.89
C SER A 3 8.89 71.78 2.11
N THR A 4 7.73 72.39 2.33
CA THR A 4 6.56 72.56 1.41
C THR A 4 6.55 71.89 0.03
N LEU A 5 5.40 71.32 -0.33
CA LEU A 5 4.79 71.55 -1.65
C LEU A 5 3.26 71.67 -1.53
N ARG A 6 2.68 72.69 -2.17
CA ARG A 6 1.25 72.94 -2.32
C ARG A 6 0.91 72.96 -3.81
N SER A 7 -0.27 72.50 -4.20
CA SER A 7 -1.06 73.14 -5.26
C SER A 7 -2.55 72.80 -5.09
N SER A 8 -3.43 73.66 -5.59
CA SER A 8 -4.89 73.55 -5.38
C SER A 8 -5.68 74.15 -6.53
N VAL A 9 -6.73 73.44 -6.96
CA VAL A 9 -7.75 73.91 -7.92
C VAL A 9 -9.08 73.32 -7.44
N ARG A 10 -9.96 74.05 -6.75
CA ARG A 10 -10.90 75.08 -7.24
C ARG A 10 -11.86 74.58 -8.33
N PHE A 11 -12.99 74.01 -7.90
CA PHE A 11 -14.25 74.05 -8.66
C PHE A 11 -15.06 75.30 -8.30
N ALA A 12 -15.92 75.77 -9.21
CA ALA A 12 -16.87 76.86 -9.00
C ALA A 12 -18.32 76.38 -9.28
N PRO A 13 -19.37 76.99 -8.68
CA PRO A 13 -20.70 76.37 -8.60
C PRO A 13 -21.80 77.02 -9.46
N ALA A 14 -22.74 76.20 -9.95
CA ALA A 14 -24.13 76.57 -10.26
C ALA A 14 -24.98 75.28 -10.32
N PHE A 15 -25.85 75.00 -9.33
CA PHE A 15 -27.26 75.44 -9.21
C PHE A 15 -28.27 74.67 -10.10
N ALA A 16 -28.95 73.68 -9.50
CA ALA A 16 -30.31 73.27 -9.87
C ALA A 16 -31.03 72.65 -8.65
N LEU A 17 -32.21 73.21 -8.32
CA LEU A 17 -33.22 72.85 -7.30
C LEU A 17 -32.94 71.73 -6.27
N VAL A 18 -32.97 72.14 -5.00
CA VAL A 18 -33.36 71.31 -3.85
C VAL A 18 -34.88 71.10 -3.88
N CYS A 19 -35.34 69.89 -3.56
CA CYS A 19 -36.70 69.64 -3.08
C CYS A 19 -36.62 69.03 -1.68
N VAL A 20 -37.12 69.73 -0.65
CA VAL A 20 -37.03 69.28 0.74
C VAL A 20 -38.21 68.37 1.08
N CYS A 21 -37.92 67.15 1.50
CA CYS A 21 -38.78 66.36 2.38
C CYS A 21 -37.93 65.87 3.56
N SER A 22 -38.49 65.94 4.77
CA SER A 22 -37.72 65.95 6.01
C SER A 22 -37.16 64.57 6.38
N TYR A 23 -35.83 64.41 6.33
CA TYR A 23 -35.17 63.30 7.01
C TYR A 23 -34.97 63.62 8.50
N SER A 24 -35.68 62.90 9.36
CA SER A 24 -35.40 62.85 10.79
C SER A 24 -34.07 62.10 11.00
N LEU A 25 -33.07 62.80 11.54
CA LEU A 25 -31.71 62.25 11.66
C LEU A 25 -31.60 61.25 12.82
N SER A 26 -31.83 59.96 12.54
CA SER A 26 -31.36 58.86 13.39
C SER A 26 -29.90 58.53 13.04
N GLN A 27 -29.03 58.49 14.05
CA GLN A 27 -27.61 58.18 13.86
C GLN A 27 -27.42 56.67 13.68
N ALA A 28 -27.32 56.20 12.45
CA ALA A 28 -26.78 54.88 12.17
C ALA A 28 -25.27 54.87 12.48
N THR A 29 -24.87 54.18 13.56
CA THR A 29 -23.47 53.91 13.85
C THR A 29 -22.91 52.92 12.83
N ALA A 30 -21.64 53.08 12.44
CA ALA A 30 -20.98 52.20 11.50
C ALA A 30 -20.75 50.80 12.13
N ALA A 31 -21.74 49.91 11.95
CA ALA A 31 -21.74 48.54 12.47
C ALA A 31 -22.42 47.51 11.53
N ASP A 32 -22.96 47.94 10.38
CA ASP A 32 -23.45 47.04 9.33
C ASP A 32 -22.27 46.44 8.54
N ASN A 33 -21.53 45.54 9.19
CA ASN A 33 -20.69 44.58 8.48
C ASN A 33 -21.59 43.65 7.65
N LEU A 34 -21.15 43.34 6.43
CA LEU A 34 -21.86 42.52 5.45
C LEU A 34 -22.25 41.16 6.05
N ARG A 35 -23.53 40.97 6.38
CA ARG A 35 -24.13 39.69 6.78
C ARG A 35 -24.66 38.95 5.57
N ALA A 36 -24.29 37.68 5.44
CA ALA A 36 -24.94 36.74 4.53
C ALA A 36 -25.83 35.80 5.35
N ASP A 37 -27.10 35.68 4.95
CA ASP A 37 -28.09 34.77 5.54
C ASP A 37 -28.19 33.50 4.70
N HIS A 38 -27.91 32.35 5.31
CA HIS A 38 -27.93 31.02 4.72
C HIS A 38 -28.95 30.12 5.46
N GLN A 39 -29.33 29.00 4.85
CA GLN A 39 -30.12 27.95 5.52
C GLN A 39 -29.22 26.80 5.97
N ALA A 40 -29.50 26.26 7.16
CA ALA A 40 -28.91 25.03 7.68
C ALA A 40 -29.93 23.88 7.61
N SER A 41 -29.44 22.69 7.34
CA SER A 41 -30.19 21.43 7.50
C SER A 41 -30.03 20.92 8.93
N MET A 42 -31.06 20.26 9.47
CA MET A 42 -30.93 19.55 10.74
C MET A 42 -31.69 18.23 10.72
N THR A 43 -30.99 17.12 10.96
CA THR A 43 -31.59 15.80 11.22
C THR A 43 -31.54 15.54 12.72
N ALA A 44 -32.65 15.13 13.33
CA ALA A 44 -32.77 15.00 14.78
C ALA A 44 -33.40 13.67 15.23
N TYR A 45 -33.04 13.24 16.45
CA TYR A 45 -33.60 12.10 17.16
C TYR A 45 -33.83 12.49 18.62
N THR A 46 -35.08 12.41 19.09
CA THR A 46 -35.44 12.58 20.51
C THR A 46 -35.49 11.21 21.18
N ALA A 47 -34.69 11.04 22.24
CA ALA A 47 -34.63 9.82 23.02
C ALA A 47 -35.82 9.71 24.00
N PRO A 48 -36.15 8.51 24.53
CA PRO A 48 -37.30 8.31 25.43
C PRO A 48 -37.21 9.02 26.79
N ASP A 49 -36.05 9.56 27.15
CA ASP A 49 -35.81 10.40 28.33
C ASP A 49 -36.13 11.90 28.08
N GLY A 50 -36.40 12.28 26.83
CA GLY A 50 -36.66 13.65 26.40
C GLY A 50 -35.43 14.41 25.87
N GLU A 51 -34.23 13.84 25.93
CA GLU A 51 -33.04 14.48 25.36
C GLU A 51 -33.03 14.35 23.83
N SER A 52 -32.75 15.45 23.12
CA SER A 52 -32.63 15.42 21.65
C SER A 52 -31.18 15.49 21.19
N TYR A 53 -30.86 14.62 20.23
CA TYR A 53 -29.57 14.49 19.57
C TYR A 53 -29.75 14.88 18.10
N PHE A 54 -28.81 15.64 17.52
CA PHE A 54 -28.97 16.17 16.16
C PHE A 54 -27.66 16.20 15.37
N ALA A 55 -27.80 16.07 14.05
CA ALA A 55 -26.79 16.44 13.06
C ALA A 55 -27.21 17.77 12.42
N LEU A 56 -26.35 18.78 12.49
CA LEU A 56 -26.56 20.12 11.93
C LEU A 56 -25.62 20.32 10.74
N GLY A 57 -26.16 20.49 9.53
CA GLY A 57 -25.40 20.74 8.31
C GLY A 57 -25.28 22.22 8.00
N LEU A 58 -24.04 22.71 7.86
CA LEU A 58 -23.72 24.08 7.47
C LEU A 58 -23.05 24.09 6.08
N GLN A 59 -23.63 24.82 5.13
CA GLN A 59 -23.11 24.99 3.76
C GLN A 59 -23.10 26.48 3.38
N VAL A 60 -22.08 26.91 2.65
CA VAL A 60 -21.94 28.28 2.14
C VAL A 60 -22.46 28.34 0.70
N ASP A 61 -23.16 29.41 0.32
CA ASP A 61 -23.58 29.58 -1.08
C ASP A 61 -22.39 29.67 -2.05
N ALA A 62 -22.54 29.09 -3.25
CA ALA A 62 -21.47 28.99 -4.24
C ALA A 62 -21.09 30.36 -4.85
N GLN A 63 -20.14 31.05 -4.23
CA GLN A 63 -19.55 32.28 -4.76
C GLN A 63 -18.67 32.00 -5.99
N GLN A 64 -18.83 32.80 -7.05
CA GLN A 64 -17.98 32.75 -8.25
C GLN A 64 -16.58 33.31 -7.95
N THR A 65 -15.73 32.50 -7.33
CA THR A 65 -14.30 32.80 -7.17
C THR A 65 -13.57 32.64 -8.50
N PRO A 66 -12.73 33.60 -8.94
CA PRO A 66 -11.89 33.42 -10.12
C PRO A 66 -10.99 32.18 -9.98
N ALA A 67 -10.79 31.42 -11.06
CA ALA A 67 -9.83 30.33 -11.06
C ALA A 67 -8.42 30.87 -10.77
N GLN A 68 -7.75 30.28 -9.79
CA GLN A 68 -6.37 30.60 -9.40
C GLN A 68 -5.50 29.36 -9.58
N PRO A 69 -4.28 29.47 -10.13
CA PRO A 69 -3.37 28.34 -10.30
C PRO A 69 -3.05 27.65 -8.97
N ARG A 70 -3.34 26.35 -8.86
CA ARG A 70 -3.17 25.56 -7.64
C ARG A 70 -2.00 24.59 -7.71
N ASP A 71 -1.59 24.12 -6.53
CA ASP A 71 -0.61 23.05 -6.36
C ASP A 71 -1.27 21.82 -5.71
N HIS A 72 -1.30 20.70 -6.44
CA HIS A 72 -1.95 19.46 -6.02
C HIS A 72 -0.90 18.41 -5.64
N VAL A 73 -0.98 17.87 -4.43
CA VAL A 73 -0.20 16.68 -4.05
C VAL A 73 -1.10 15.46 -4.17
N ILE A 74 -0.74 14.53 -5.06
CA ILE A 74 -1.49 13.28 -5.25
C ILE A 74 -0.75 12.13 -4.57
N LEU A 75 -1.40 11.51 -3.59
CA LEU A 75 -0.94 10.35 -2.84
C LEU A 75 -1.63 9.09 -3.39
N PHE A 76 -0.94 8.35 -4.27
CA PHE A 76 -1.47 7.11 -4.82
C PHE A 76 -1.04 5.91 -3.96
N ASP A 77 -1.98 5.14 -3.44
CA ASP A 77 -1.69 4.00 -2.59
C ASP A 77 -1.18 2.80 -3.40
N THR A 78 -0.10 2.19 -2.90
CA THR A 78 0.62 1.06 -3.50
C THR A 78 0.96 -0.02 -2.48
N SER A 79 0.18 -0.09 -1.40
CA SER A 79 0.17 -1.21 -0.45
C SER A 79 -0.38 -2.50 -1.07
N ALA A 80 -0.27 -3.62 -0.36
CA ALA A 80 -0.62 -4.95 -0.88
C ALA A 80 -2.12 -5.13 -1.20
N SER A 81 -3.02 -4.37 -0.58
CA SER A 81 -4.46 -4.36 -0.88
C SER A 81 -4.78 -3.73 -2.24
N GLN A 82 -3.93 -2.82 -2.71
CA GLN A 82 -4.08 -2.08 -3.97
C GLN A 82 -3.56 -2.89 -5.16
N ASN A 83 -4.18 -4.04 -5.39
CA ASN A 83 -3.87 -4.97 -6.47
C ASN A 83 -5.09 -5.21 -7.40
N GLY A 84 -4.84 -5.83 -8.55
CA GLY A 84 -5.86 -6.20 -9.53
C GLY A 84 -6.79 -5.04 -9.93
N ALA A 85 -8.09 -5.33 -10.02
CA ALA A 85 -9.10 -4.37 -10.48
C ALA A 85 -9.20 -3.09 -9.62
N TYR A 86 -8.83 -3.11 -8.33
CA TYR A 86 -8.76 -1.89 -7.51
C TYR A 86 -7.64 -0.97 -8.02
N ARG A 87 -6.46 -1.54 -8.28
CA ARG A 87 -5.31 -0.81 -8.82
C ARG A 87 -5.59 -0.21 -10.19
N ASP A 88 -6.17 -0.98 -11.09
CA ASP A 88 -6.42 -0.55 -12.47
C ASP A 88 -7.45 0.58 -12.53
N ARG A 89 -8.52 0.50 -11.71
CA ARG A 89 -9.52 1.56 -11.58
C ARG A 89 -8.97 2.80 -10.88
N GLY A 90 -8.12 2.63 -9.85
CA GLY A 90 -7.39 3.73 -9.22
C GLY A 90 -6.51 4.47 -10.23
N LEU A 91 -5.73 3.76 -11.05
CA LEU A 91 -4.90 4.34 -12.12
C LEU A 91 -5.73 5.04 -13.21
N ALA A 92 -6.92 4.52 -13.53
CA ALA A 92 -7.86 5.18 -14.44
C ALA A 92 -8.41 6.49 -13.84
N VAL A 93 -8.79 6.49 -12.57
CA VAL A 93 -9.23 7.70 -11.84
C VAL A 93 -8.11 8.74 -11.74
N LEU A 94 -6.88 8.32 -11.43
CA LEU A 94 -5.69 9.19 -11.46
C LEU A 94 -5.52 9.84 -12.84
N SER A 95 -5.62 9.04 -13.91
CA SER A 95 -5.44 9.52 -15.28
C SER A 95 -6.54 10.52 -15.68
N ALA A 96 -7.79 10.27 -15.31
CA ALA A 96 -8.90 11.18 -15.52
C ALA A 96 -8.76 12.48 -14.71
N MET A 97 -8.36 12.39 -13.44
CA MET A 97 -8.13 13.55 -12.57
C MET A 97 -7.05 14.47 -13.17
N LEU A 98 -5.93 13.90 -13.65
CA LEU A 98 -4.87 14.65 -14.32
C LEU A 98 -5.32 15.31 -15.63
N GLN A 99 -6.25 14.70 -16.36
CA GLN A 99 -6.82 15.26 -17.59
C GLN A 99 -7.85 16.38 -17.34
N ALA A 100 -8.49 16.42 -16.17
CA ALA A 100 -9.50 17.41 -15.79
C ALA A 100 -8.93 18.68 -15.13
N MET A 101 -7.63 18.71 -14.77
CA MET A 101 -6.95 19.87 -14.17
C MET A 101 -6.70 21.01 -15.16
N SER A 102 -6.50 22.23 -14.66
CA SER A 102 -6.14 23.39 -15.49
C SER A 102 -4.70 23.28 -16.02
N ALA A 103 -4.41 23.96 -17.14
CA ALA A 103 -3.06 24.06 -17.69
C ALA A 103 -2.08 24.83 -16.78
N ASP A 104 -2.59 25.70 -15.89
CA ASP A 104 -1.80 26.47 -14.92
C ASP A 104 -1.57 25.73 -13.58
N ASP A 105 -2.33 24.65 -13.34
CA ASP A 105 -2.25 23.83 -12.13
C ASP A 105 -1.01 22.92 -12.19
N ARG A 106 -0.36 22.74 -11.03
CA ARG A 106 0.84 21.90 -10.91
C ARG A 106 0.59 20.74 -9.97
N VAL A 107 1.22 19.61 -10.26
CA VAL A 107 1.02 18.35 -9.56
C VAL A 107 2.35 17.83 -9.03
N CYS A 108 2.31 17.30 -7.81
CA CYS A 108 3.34 16.48 -7.22
C CYS A 108 2.80 15.07 -6.94
N LEU A 109 3.27 14.07 -7.69
CA LEU A 109 2.79 12.69 -7.58
C LEU A 109 3.66 11.87 -6.63
N PHE A 110 3.02 11.11 -5.74
CA PHE A 110 3.66 10.16 -4.83
C PHE A 110 3.04 8.76 -4.98
N ALA A 111 3.86 7.73 -4.78
CA ALA A 111 3.38 6.41 -4.38
C ALA A 111 3.46 6.32 -2.85
N VAL A 112 2.47 5.71 -2.21
CA VAL A 112 2.39 5.49 -0.77
C VAL A 112 2.38 4.00 -0.46
N ASP A 113 3.12 3.61 0.56
CA ASP A 113 3.05 2.33 1.25
C ASP A 113 3.59 2.58 2.68
N VAL A 114 4.55 1.77 3.15
CA VAL A 114 5.31 2.05 4.38
C VAL A 114 6.13 3.35 4.28
N LYS A 115 6.30 3.90 3.06
CA LYS A 115 6.89 5.24 2.83
C LYS A 115 6.17 5.98 1.70
N ALA A 116 6.10 7.31 1.81
CA ALA A 116 5.70 8.17 0.69
C ALA A 116 6.89 8.43 -0.25
N LYS A 117 6.91 7.75 -1.39
CA LYS A 117 7.93 7.91 -2.43
C LYS A 117 7.47 8.92 -3.47
N ARG A 118 8.20 10.03 -3.61
CA ARG A 118 7.95 11.07 -4.64
C ARG A 118 8.32 10.58 -6.06
N TYR A 119 7.42 10.75 -7.02
CA TYR A 119 7.58 10.32 -8.43
C TYR A 119 7.86 11.47 -9.40
N THR A 120 7.52 12.71 -9.05
CA THR A 120 7.90 13.94 -9.76
C THR A 120 8.85 14.77 -8.89
N LYS A 121 10.05 15.10 -9.38
CA LYS A 121 11.09 15.79 -8.58
C LYS A 121 10.64 17.17 -8.05
N GLU A 122 9.75 17.81 -8.79
CA GLU A 122 9.24 19.16 -8.61
C GLU A 122 7.71 19.14 -8.82
N PHE A 123 7.04 20.28 -8.60
CA PHE A 123 5.68 20.49 -9.10
C PHE A 123 5.72 20.72 -10.61
N ILE A 124 5.07 19.85 -11.38
CA ILE A 124 5.01 19.90 -12.85
C ILE A 124 3.57 20.07 -13.34
N PRO A 125 3.30 20.56 -14.57
CA PRO A 125 1.95 20.59 -15.12
C PRO A 125 1.27 19.23 -15.07
N ALA A 126 -0.06 19.22 -14.90
CA ALA A 126 -0.85 17.99 -14.74
C ALA A 126 -0.79 17.05 -15.96
N THR A 127 -0.55 17.58 -17.16
CA THR A 127 -0.51 16.82 -18.42
C THR A 127 0.84 16.93 -19.15
N GLY A 128 1.17 15.90 -19.94
CA GLY A 128 2.34 15.87 -20.83
C GLY A 128 3.52 15.04 -20.31
N ALA A 129 4.51 14.85 -21.18
CA ALA A 129 5.47 13.74 -21.11
C ALA A 129 6.22 13.54 -19.77
N LYS A 130 6.46 14.60 -18.98
CA LYS A 130 7.02 14.46 -17.63
C LYS A 130 6.08 13.69 -16.69
N MET A 131 4.78 13.99 -16.74
CA MET A 131 3.74 13.33 -15.94
C MET A 131 3.40 11.95 -16.51
N ASP A 132 3.25 11.82 -17.82
CA ASP A 132 2.99 10.52 -18.47
C ASP A 132 4.08 9.50 -18.10
N SER A 133 5.34 9.94 -18.08
CA SER A 133 6.48 9.15 -17.63
C SER A 133 6.42 8.81 -16.12
N ALA A 134 5.87 9.69 -15.28
CA ALA A 134 5.67 9.44 -13.85
C ALA A 134 4.56 8.42 -13.58
N VAL A 135 3.41 8.56 -14.25
CA VAL A 135 2.28 7.61 -14.19
C VAL A 135 2.68 6.24 -14.71
N ASN A 136 3.44 6.15 -15.81
CA ASN A 136 3.97 4.89 -16.31
C ASN A 136 4.99 4.23 -15.36
N ARG A 137 5.82 5.00 -14.64
CA ARG A 137 6.66 4.43 -13.55
C ARG A 137 5.83 3.98 -12.36
N LEU A 138 4.69 4.62 -12.09
CA LEU A 138 3.80 4.30 -10.98
C LEU A 138 3.01 3.01 -11.26
N SER A 139 2.49 2.83 -12.48
CA SER A 139 1.78 1.61 -12.88
C SER A 139 2.67 0.37 -12.82
N MET A 140 3.95 0.48 -13.22
CA MET A 140 4.97 -0.57 -13.09
C MET A 140 5.44 -0.86 -11.65
N ARG A 141 4.96 -0.15 -10.62
CA ARG A 141 5.30 -0.45 -9.22
C ARG A 141 4.52 -1.68 -8.73
N THR A 142 5.23 -2.73 -8.30
CA THR A 142 4.62 -3.85 -7.56
C THR A 142 3.97 -3.33 -6.25
N PRO A 143 2.68 -3.57 -6.00
CA PRO A 143 2.05 -3.19 -4.73
C PRO A 143 2.55 -4.08 -3.59
N LEU A 144 3.10 -3.48 -2.52
CA LEU A 144 3.77 -4.20 -1.43
C LEU A 144 3.69 -3.43 -0.11
N GLY A 145 3.62 -4.16 1.01
CA GLY A 145 3.58 -3.58 2.35
C GLY A 145 2.21 -3.03 2.74
N ALA A 146 2.17 -2.27 3.82
CA ALA A 146 0.99 -1.59 4.37
C ALA A 146 1.21 -0.07 4.41
N THR A 147 0.14 0.71 4.36
CA THR A 147 0.23 2.18 4.33
C THR A 147 0.50 2.79 5.71
N ASP A 148 1.44 3.74 5.79
CA ASP A 148 1.57 4.69 6.90
C ASP A 148 0.94 6.04 6.48
N MET A 149 -0.32 6.25 6.86
CA MET A 149 -1.07 7.46 6.49
C MET A 149 -0.50 8.72 7.17
N ARG A 150 0.04 8.60 8.39
CA ARG A 150 0.65 9.72 9.13
C ARG A 150 1.91 10.22 8.44
N LEU A 151 2.76 9.32 7.95
CA LEU A 151 3.94 9.68 7.16
C LEU A 151 3.54 10.21 5.78
N ALA A 152 2.53 9.61 5.14
CA ALA A 152 2.06 10.05 3.83
C ALA A 152 1.56 11.50 3.84
N VAL A 153 0.71 11.86 4.81
CA VAL A 153 0.19 13.22 4.97
C VAL A 153 1.32 14.20 5.32
N ARG A 154 2.21 13.85 6.25
CA ARG A 154 3.35 14.69 6.64
C ARG A 154 4.27 15.00 5.46
N THR A 155 4.70 13.99 4.71
CA THR A 155 5.56 14.17 3.52
C THR A 155 4.84 14.89 2.38
N ALA A 156 3.50 14.81 2.30
CA ALA A 156 2.73 15.62 1.37
C ALA A 156 2.74 17.11 1.75
N MET A 157 2.57 17.45 3.03
CA MET A 157 2.66 18.83 3.53
C MET A 157 4.07 19.41 3.36
N GLU A 158 5.11 18.65 3.72
CA GLU A 158 6.53 19.01 3.53
C GLU A 158 6.92 19.26 2.06
N ALA A 159 6.10 18.80 1.10
CA ALA A 159 6.33 19.01 -0.32
C ALA A 159 5.73 20.31 -0.89
N VAL A 160 4.81 20.96 -0.16
CA VAL A 160 4.12 22.21 -0.56
C VAL A 160 5.02 23.42 -0.27
N SER A 161 5.16 24.37 -1.21
CA SER A 161 6.04 25.53 -1.03
C SER A 161 5.37 26.72 -0.32
N GLY A 162 4.04 26.77 -0.27
CA GLY A 162 3.27 27.84 0.37
C GLY A 162 2.98 29.07 -0.53
N ASP A 163 3.58 29.15 -1.73
CA ASP A 163 3.39 30.28 -2.66
C ASP A 163 2.01 30.31 -3.35
N ARG A 164 1.29 29.18 -3.32
CA ARG A 164 0.00 28.95 -4.01
C ARG A 164 -0.98 28.21 -3.08
N PRO A 165 -2.30 28.34 -3.29
CA PRO A 165 -3.28 27.49 -2.62
C PRO A 165 -3.03 26.02 -2.99
N ALA A 166 -2.94 25.16 -1.98
CA ALA A 166 -2.57 23.76 -2.13
C ALA A 166 -3.68 22.80 -1.68
N SER A 167 -3.66 21.59 -2.23
CA SER A 167 -4.56 20.50 -1.82
C SER A 167 -3.86 19.14 -1.87
N ILE A 168 -4.28 18.22 -1.01
CA ILE A 168 -3.86 16.82 -1.04
C ILE A 168 -5.02 16.00 -1.59
N THR A 169 -4.76 15.03 -2.47
CA THR A 169 -5.74 14.02 -2.88
C THR A 169 -5.14 12.63 -2.73
N TYR A 170 -5.78 11.77 -1.94
CA TYR A 170 -5.39 10.38 -1.77
C TYR A 170 -6.27 9.44 -2.61
N ILE A 171 -5.67 8.40 -3.18
CA ILE A 171 -6.35 7.36 -3.96
C ILE A 171 -5.94 6.01 -3.37
N GLY A 172 -6.87 5.33 -2.69
CA GLY A 172 -6.61 4.08 -1.98
C GLY A 172 -7.67 3.79 -0.93
N ASP A 173 -7.43 2.82 -0.05
CA ASP A 173 -8.40 2.35 0.94
C ASP A 173 -8.41 3.10 2.27
N GLY A 174 -7.30 3.76 2.62
CA GLY A 174 -7.11 4.45 3.89
C GLY A 174 -6.60 3.57 5.04
N LEU A 175 -6.28 2.29 4.80
CA LEU A 175 -5.90 1.34 5.85
C LEU A 175 -4.48 1.60 6.39
N SER A 176 -4.38 2.42 7.44
CA SER A 176 -3.12 2.72 8.16
C SER A 176 -2.65 1.58 9.06
N ILE A 177 -2.45 0.38 8.50
CA ILE A 177 -2.09 -0.84 9.26
C ILE A 177 -0.63 -0.76 9.79
N ALA A 178 0.25 0.02 9.15
CA ALA A 178 1.65 0.14 9.55
C ALA A 178 1.87 0.94 10.84
N ASP A 179 0.97 1.90 11.15
CA ASP A 179 1.00 2.69 12.39
C ASP A 179 -0.40 3.21 12.74
N LEU A 180 -0.81 3.01 14.00
CA LEU A 180 -2.10 3.45 14.53
C LEU A 180 -1.98 4.89 15.04
N ILE A 181 -2.55 5.83 14.27
CA ILE A 181 -2.45 7.27 14.57
C ILE A 181 -3.17 7.61 15.87
N GLY A 182 -2.41 7.77 16.95
CA GLY A 182 -2.93 8.15 18.27
C GLY A 182 -3.58 9.54 18.29
N THR A 183 -4.58 9.71 19.16
CA THR A 183 -5.46 10.89 19.28
C THR A 183 -4.72 12.22 19.24
N GLU A 184 -3.61 12.37 19.98
CA GLU A 184 -2.88 13.64 20.05
C GLU A 184 -2.06 13.91 18.79
N VAL A 185 -1.48 12.87 18.19
CA VAL A 185 -0.74 12.96 16.92
C VAL A 185 -1.70 13.33 15.78
N MET A 186 -2.90 12.77 15.78
CA MET A 186 -3.97 13.14 14.86
C MET A 186 -4.44 14.59 15.08
N ARG A 187 -4.63 15.04 16.33
CA ARG A 187 -5.04 16.42 16.65
C ARG A 187 -3.99 17.44 16.21
N SER A 188 -2.71 17.16 16.43
CA SER A 188 -1.61 17.99 15.91
C SER A 188 -1.61 18.02 14.38
N MET A 189 -1.59 16.86 13.71
CA MET A 189 -1.55 16.79 12.24
C MET A 189 -2.71 17.55 11.57
N LEU A 190 -3.93 17.39 12.08
CA LEU A 190 -5.11 18.10 11.56
C LEU A 190 -5.10 19.60 11.90
N GLY A 191 -4.47 19.99 13.03
CA GLY A 191 -4.19 21.38 13.37
C GLY A 191 -3.23 22.03 12.37
N ASP A 192 -2.08 21.40 12.14
CA ASP A 192 -1.04 21.84 11.21
C ASP A 192 -1.61 22.01 9.78
N MET A 193 -2.39 21.03 9.30
CA MET A 193 -3.06 21.10 7.99
C MET A 193 -4.05 22.27 7.89
N ARG A 194 -4.80 22.54 8.97
CA ARG A 194 -5.79 23.63 9.01
C ARG A 194 -5.14 25.00 9.09
N GLU A 195 -4.01 25.13 9.80
CA GLU A 195 -3.20 26.36 9.84
C GLU A 195 -2.59 26.66 8.45
N GLN A 196 -2.03 25.65 7.79
CA GLN A 196 -1.53 25.74 6.41
C GLN A 196 -2.64 25.83 5.34
N ARG A 197 -3.91 25.69 5.73
CA ARG A 197 -5.11 25.69 4.87
C ARG A 197 -5.08 24.63 3.75
N ILE A 198 -4.49 23.47 4.05
CA ILE A 198 -4.39 22.34 3.12
C ILE A 198 -5.56 21.38 3.37
N ALA A 199 -6.53 21.39 2.45
CA ALA A 199 -7.61 20.42 2.42
C ALA A 199 -7.13 19.06 1.86
N MET A 200 -7.56 17.95 2.47
CA MET A 200 -7.26 16.60 1.98
C MET A 200 -8.52 15.88 1.49
N HIS A 201 -8.51 15.59 0.19
CA HIS A 201 -9.52 14.85 -0.54
C HIS A 201 -9.13 13.38 -0.62
N SER A 202 -10.09 12.49 -0.85
CA SER A 202 -9.82 11.06 -0.98
C SER A 202 -10.80 10.38 -1.93
N PHE A 203 -10.31 9.47 -2.77
CA PHE A 203 -11.13 8.44 -3.40
C PHE A 203 -10.89 7.12 -2.69
N ALA A 204 -11.91 6.65 -1.97
CA ALA A 204 -11.88 5.43 -1.17
C ALA A 204 -12.12 4.21 -2.06
N ILE A 205 -11.07 3.47 -2.36
CA ILE A 205 -11.05 2.30 -3.25
C ILE A 205 -10.18 1.18 -2.67
N GLY A 206 -10.72 -0.03 -2.61
CA GLY A 206 -10.00 -1.21 -2.12
C GLY A 206 -10.94 -2.33 -1.66
N PRO A 207 -10.40 -3.50 -1.25
CA PRO A 207 -11.18 -4.64 -0.78
C PRO A 207 -11.91 -4.37 0.55
N GLN A 208 -11.37 -3.49 1.38
CA GLN A 208 -11.98 -2.91 2.59
C GLN A 208 -11.48 -1.46 2.67
N THR A 209 -12.31 -0.50 3.08
CA THR A 209 -11.93 0.93 3.13
C THR A 209 -12.16 1.54 4.51
N ASP A 210 -11.17 2.29 5.04
CA ASP A 210 -11.32 3.03 6.29
C ASP A 210 -11.94 4.41 6.03
N LEU A 211 -13.25 4.38 5.76
CA LEU A 211 -14.07 5.59 5.62
C LEU A 211 -14.11 6.43 6.91
N ARG A 212 -13.71 5.88 8.06
CA ARG A 212 -13.62 6.65 9.32
C ARG A 212 -12.35 7.50 9.32
N LEU A 213 -11.18 6.95 9.02
CA LEU A 213 -9.94 7.72 8.95
C LEU A 213 -10.01 8.76 7.83
N LEU A 214 -10.42 8.36 6.63
CA LEU A 214 -10.57 9.26 5.49
C LEU A 214 -11.62 10.35 5.78
N GLY A 215 -12.77 9.98 6.36
CA GLY A 215 -13.82 10.92 6.74
C GLY A 215 -13.41 11.89 7.85
N VAL A 216 -12.62 11.46 8.83
CA VAL A 216 -12.08 12.35 9.88
C VAL A 216 -11.14 13.39 9.29
N ILE A 217 -10.17 12.98 8.46
CA ILE A 217 -9.21 13.91 7.86
C ILE A 217 -9.95 14.88 6.92
N ALA A 218 -10.85 14.38 6.09
CA ALA A 218 -11.70 15.17 5.19
C ALA A 218 -12.58 16.19 5.94
N GLN A 219 -13.16 15.81 7.09
CA GLN A 219 -13.98 16.69 7.91
C GLN A 219 -13.16 17.84 8.51
N HIS A 220 -12.07 17.53 9.23
CA HIS A 220 -11.30 18.53 9.97
C HIS A 220 -10.42 19.43 9.08
N THR A 221 -10.01 18.96 7.90
CA THR A 221 -9.22 19.75 6.92
C THR A 221 -10.05 20.50 5.89
N GLY A 222 -11.33 20.14 5.73
CA GLY A 222 -12.19 20.70 4.69
C GLY A 222 -11.94 20.12 3.30
N GLY A 223 -11.49 18.87 3.16
CA GLY A 223 -11.45 18.14 1.88
C GLY A 223 -12.55 17.08 1.78
N VAL A 224 -12.76 16.44 0.62
CA VAL A 224 -13.94 15.61 0.31
C VAL A 224 -13.58 14.13 0.10
N VAL A 225 -14.40 13.21 0.64
CA VAL A 225 -14.29 11.76 0.34
C VAL A 225 -15.30 11.37 -0.75
N VAL A 226 -14.81 10.83 -1.86
CA VAL A 226 -15.58 10.09 -2.86
C VAL A 226 -15.41 8.61 -2.57
N ILE A 227 -16.50 7.83 -2.60
CA ILE A 227 -16.50 6.40 -2.28
C ILE A 227 -16.67 5.60 -3.58
N GLU A 228 -16.00 4.46 -3.71
CA GLU A 228 -16.23 3.53 -4.81
C GLU A 228 -17.69 3.03 -4.84
N ASP A 229 -18.37 3.28 -5.95
CA ASP A 229 -19.73 2.82 -6.20
C ASP A 229 -19.69 1.49 -6.96
N ALA A 230 -19.85 0.39 -6.20
CA ALA A 230 -19.88 -0.97 -6.71
C ALA A 230 -20.91 -1.19 -7.84
N THR A 231 -21.97 -0.38 -7.94
CA THR A 231 -23.01 -0.50 -8.98
C THR A 231 -22.63 0.15 -10.31
N LYS A 232 -21.60 1.00 -10.32
CA LYS A 232 -21.15 1.76 -11.51
C LYS A 232 -19.82 1.28 -12.09
N VAL A 233 -19.21 0.24 -11.50
CA VAL A 233 -17.86 -0.26 -11.85
C VAL A 233 -17.71 -0.63 -13.33
N ASP A 234 -18.73 -1.25 -13.93
CA ASP A 234 -18.73 -1.65 -15.35
C ASP A 234 -18.93 -0.47 -16.33
N SER A 235 -19.09 0.76 -15.84
CA SER A 235 -19.23 1.95 -16.68
C SER A 235 -17.88 2.56 -17.03
N ASN A 236 -17.54 2.53 -18.33
CA ASN A 236 -16.35 3.19 -18.88
C ASN A 236 -16.24 4.69 -18.56
N LEU A 237 -17.34 5.35 -18.18
CA LEU A 237 -17.37 6.77 -17.79
C LEU A 237 -17.15 6.99 -16.28
N TYR A 238 -17.22 5.96 -15.44
CA TYR A 238 -17.12 6.11 -13.99
C TYR A 238 -15.76 6.68 -13.53
N PRO A 239 -14.59 6.23 -14.06
CA PRO A 239 -13.31 6.84 -13.69
C PRO A 239 -13.20 8.32 -14.07
N GLN A 240 -13.83 8.72 -15.19
CA GLN A 240 -13.90 10.11 -15.62
C GLN A 240 -14.70 10.97 -14.64
N GLN A 241 -15.92 10.52 -14.30
CA GLN A 241 -16.81 11.22 -13.36
C GLN A 241 -16.17 11.39 -11.97
N VAL A 242 -15.46 10.38 -11.47
CA VAL A 242 -14.72 10.45 -10.20
C VAL A 242 -13.54 11.43 -10.32
N GLY A 243 -12.75 11.36 -11.41
CA GLY A 243 -11.62 12.27 -11.63
C GLY A 243 -12.05 13.75 -11.71
N GLU A 244 -13.10 14.04 -12.47
CA GLU A 244 -13.70 15.38 -12.57
C GLU A 244 -14.23 15.88 -11.21
N SER A 245 -14.90 15.01 -10.45
CA SER A 245 -15.39 15.33 -9.11
C SER A 245 -14.27 15.64 -8.11
N LEU A 246 -13.16 14.90 -8.16
CA LEU A 246 -11.98 15.17 -7.32
C LEU A 246 -11.33 16.52 -7.66
N VAL A 247 -11.19 16.86 -8.95
CA VAL A 247 -10.66 18.18 -9.36
C VAL A 247 -11.60 19.30 -8.95
N ALA A 248 -12.91 19.15 -9.15
CA ALA A 248 -13.89 20.14 -8.71
C ALA A 248 -13.80 20.39 -7.20
N ALA A 249 -13.71 19.33 -6.39
CA ALA A 249 -13.56 19.44 -4.95
C ALA A 249 -12.22 20.08 -4.54
N ALA A 250 -11.11 19.71 -5.20
CA ALA A 250 -9.79 20.29 -4.94
C ALA A 250 -9.70 21.78 -5.32
N ASN A 251 -10.49 22.23 -6.31
CA ASN A 251 -10.49 23.60 -6.81
C ASN A 251 -11.53 24.52 -6.12
N ALA A 252 -12.52 23.96 -5.42
CA ALA A 252 -13.49 24.73 -4.65
C ALA A 252 -12.84 25.58 -3.52
N PRO A 253 -13.44 26.72 -3.15
CA PRO A 253 -13.04 27.48 -1.96
C PRO A 253 -13.28 26.68 -0.67
N VAL A 254 -12.33 26.78 0.27
CA VAL A 254 -12.47 26.27 1.63
C VAL A 254 -12.38 27.46 2.59
N TYR A 255 -13.45 27.69 3.34
CA TYR A 255 -13.56 28.78 4.29
C TYR A 255 -13.17 28.26 5.68
N TYR A 256 -12.26 28.94 6.37
CA TYR A 256 -11.73 28.52 7.66
C TYR A 256 -12.26 29.44 8.78
N PRO A 257 -13.25 29.01 9.58
CA PRO A 257 -13.81 29.81 10.67
C PRO A 257 -12.79 30.12 11.75
N THR A 258 -12.91 31.31 12.35
CA THR A 258 -12.11 31.71 13.52
C THR A 258 -12.90 31.60 14.83
N ASN A 259 -14.22 31.78 14.78
CA ASN A 259 -15.12 31.65 15.92
C ASN A 259 -16.56 31.39 15.44
N TYR A 260 -17.41 30.82 16.29
CA TYR A 260 -18.85 30.74 16.05
C TYR A 260 -19.64 30.88 17.36
N SER A 261 -20.93 31.20 17.25
CA SER A 261 -21.89 31.13 18.35
C SER A 261 -23.21 30.57 17.87
N MET A 262 -23.97 29.98 18.80
CA MET A 262 -25.28 29.40 18.54
C MET A 262 -26.29 29.89 19.59
N THR A 263 -27.48 30.26 19.13
CA THR A 263 -28.58 30.77 19.97
C THR A 263 -29.84 29.93 19.74
N PRO A 264 -30.54 29.44 20.78
CA PRO A 264 -30.28 29.63 22.20
C PRO A 264 -29.03 28.88 22.71
N VAL A 265 -28.38 29.45 23.72
CA VAL A 265 -27.20 28.85 24.37
C VAL A 265 -27.66 27.73 25.31
N GLY A 266 -27.55 26.48 24.86
CA GLY A 266 -27.96 25.31 25.66
C GLY A 266 -27.51 23.96 25.12
N ALA A 267 -27.47 23.78 23.79
CA ALA A 267 -26.99 22.54 23.18
C ALA A 267 -25.46 22.46 23.13
N ARG A 268 -24.89 21.28 23.44
CA ARG A 268 -23.46 20.98 23.28
C ARG A 268 -23.23 20.38 21.89
N VAL A 269 -22.31 20.96 21.14
CA VAL A 269 -22.03 20.62 19.73
C VAL A 269 -20.56 20.26 19.56
N TYR A 270 -20.28 19.23 18.75
CA TYR A 270 -18.95 18.74 18.45
C TYR A 270 -18.70 18.67 16.93
N PRO A 271 -17.44 18.89 16.47
CA PRO A 271 -16.26 19.28 17.26
C PRO A 271 -16.37 20.69 17.88
N SER A 272 -15.73 20.95 19.02
CA SER A 272 -15.84 22.28 19.67
C SER A 272 -15.20 23.40 18.85
N VAL A 273 -14.21 23.08 18.01
CA VAL A 273 -13.68 23.99 16.98
C VAL A 273 -14.40 23.69 15.67
N LEU A 274 -15.12 24.68 15.13
CA LEU A 274 -15.90 24.54 13.90
C LEU A 274 -15.01 24.10 12.72
N PRO A 275 -15.27 22.95 12.07
CA PRO A 275 -14.50 22.51 10.91
C PRO A 275 -14.70 23.44 9.69
N PRO A 276 -13.81 23.37 8.68
CA PRO A 276 -13.85 24.30 7.55
C PRO A 276 -15.13 24.14 6.71
N LEU A 277 -15.73 25.27 6.32
CA LEU A 277 -16.97 25.33 5.57
C LEU A 277 -16.71 25.34 4.05
N ARG A 278 -17.66 24.79 3.29
CA ARG A 278 -17.59 24.62 1.83
C ARG A 278 -18.94 24.93 1.17
N SER A 279 -18.94 24.99 -0.16
CA SER A 279 -20.14 25.21 -0.99
C SER A 279 -20.56 23.98 -1.82
N ASP A 280 -19.67 23.01 -2.02
CA ASP A 280 -19.94 21.74 -2.71
C ASP A 280 -20.41 20.60 -1.77
N ARG A 281 -20.35 20.82 -0.45
CA ARG A 281 -20.95 19.94 0.57
C ARG A 281 -21.33 20.69 1.85
N GLU A 282 -22.17 20.05 2.66
CA GLU A 282 -22.39 20.43 4.06
C GLU A 282 -21.17 20.08 4.93
N THR A 283 -20.92 20.89 5.94
CA THR A 283 -20.05 20.58 7.08
C THR A 283 -20.94 20.24 8.27
N ILE A 284 -20.87 19.00 8.75
CA ILE A 284 -21.85 18.45 9.69
C ILE A 284 -21.32 18.46 11.12
N LEU A 285 -22.10 18.99 12.05
CA LEU A 285 -21.81 19.01 13.48
C LEU A 285 -22.78 18.10 14.23
N ILE A 286 -22.30 17.43 15.29
CA ILE A 286 -23.13 16.55 16.12
C ILE A 286 -23.42 17.21 17.45
N GLY A 287 -24.71 17.44 17.72
CA GLY A 287 -25.20 18.18 18.87
C GLY A 287 -26.14 17.39 19.77
N LYS A 288 -26.28 17.86 21.02
CA LYS A 288 -27.24 17.40 22.01
C LYS A 288 -27.80 18.59 22.80
N GLY A 289 -29.12 18.69 22.89
CA GLY A 289 -29.81 19.72 23.67
C GLY A 289 -31.30 19.80 23.33
N ASP A 290 -31.98 20.82 23.83
CA ASP A 290 -33.35 21.13 23.41
C ASP A 290 -33.34 21.76 22.01
N ILE A 291 -34.26 21.29 21.15
CA ILE A 291 -34.45 21.74 19.77
C ILE A 291 -35.85 22.34 19.53
N ALA A 292 -36.64 22.55 20.60
CA ALA A 292 -37.94 23.22 20.54
C ALA A 292 -37.87 24.70 20.09
N GLN A 293 -36.66 25.28 20.11
CA GLN A 293 -36.33 26.53 19.43
C GLN A 293 -35.31 26.22 18.33
N THR A 294 -35.61 26.61 17.09
CA THR A 294 -34.71 26.46 15.94
C THR A 294 -33.41 27.25 16.19
N PRO A 295 -32.23 26.59 16.18
CA PRO A 295 -30.99 27.31 16.46
C PRO A 295 -30.61 28.25 15.31
N GLU A 296 -30.13 29.43 15.70
CA GLU A 296 -29.44 30.38 14.82
C GLU A 296 -27.93 30.29 15.08
N ILE A 297 -27.14 30.17 14.02
CA ILE A 297 -25.69 30.00 14.09
C ILE A 297 -25.00 31.18 13.41
N MET A 298 -24.17 31.91 14.15
CA MET A 298 -23.31 32.97 13.63
C MET A 298 -21.88 32.46 13.53
N VAL A 299 -21.23 32.62 12.38
CA VAL A 299 -19.83 32.24 12.16
C VAL A 299 -19.01 33.44 11.69
N THR A 300 -17.83 33.61 12.28
CA THR A 300 -16.84 34.62 11.86
C THR A 300 -15.77 33.96 10.99
N ILE A 301 -15.51 34.53 9.81
CA ILE A 301 -14.53 34.04 8.84
C ILE A 301 -13.68 35.23 8.38
N GLY A 302 -12.50 35.38 8.97
CA GLY A 302 -11.74 36.64 8.87
C GLY A 302 -12.56 37.81 9.44
N ASP A 303 -12.74 38.87 8.65
CA ASP A 303 -13.54 40.04 9.03
C ASP A 303 -15.04 39.90 8.68
N GLN A 304 -15.45 38.82 8.01
CA GLN A 304 -16.84 38.59 7.60
C GLN A 304 -17.64 37.81 8.65
N GLN A 305 -18.94 38.10 8.76
CA GLN A 305 -19.89 37.32 9.55
C GLN A 305 -20.97 36.70 8.65
N MET A 306 -21.13 35.40 8.76
CA MET A 306 -22.16 34.63 8.07
C MET A 306 -23.15 34.06 9.09
N ARG A 307 -24.41 33.91 8.70
CA ARG A 307 -25.53 33.54 9.57
C ARG A 307 -26.30 32.38 8.96
N TRP A 308 -26.54 31.33 9.74
CA TRP A 308 -27.38 30.21 9.35
C TRP A 308 -28.63 30.14 10.22
N THR A 309 -29.76 29.85 9.58
CA THR A 309 -31.02 29.55 10.25
C THR A 309 -31.47 28.14 9.86
N VAL A 310 -31.87 27.32 10.84
CA VAL A 310 -32.40 25.97 10.55
C VAL A 310 -33.80 26.08 9.97
N GLY A 311 -33.93 25.84 8.67
CA GLY A 311 -35.21 25.97 7.94
C GLY A 311 -36.11 24.75 8.03
N ASN A 312 -35.51 23.54 8.06
CA ASN A 312 -36.23 22.27 8.14
C ASN A 312 -35.55 21.36 9.18
N ILE A 313 -36.36 20.64 9.97
CA ILE A 313 -35.90 19.64 10.94
C ILE A 313 -36.45 18.26 10.52
N GLU A 314 -35.56 17.39 10.06
CA GLU A 314 -35.89 16.00 9.72
C GLU A 314 -35.86 15.15 11.00
N GLN A 315 -37.02 14.75 11.51
CA GLN A 315 -37.12 13.85 12.67
C GLN A 315 -36.96 12.39 12.22
N GLN A 316 -35.92 11.72 12.70
CA GLN A 316 -35.61 10.31 12.43
C GLN A 316 -36.27 9.40 13.49
N PRO A 317 -37.33 8.63 13.17
CA PRO A 317 -37.98 7.76 14.13
C PRO A 317 -37.15 6.49 14.38
N GLY A 318 -36.81 6.23 15.64
CA GLY A 318 -36.29 4.94 16.09
C GLY A 318 -34.81 4.64 15.82
N ASN A 319 -34.07 5.44 15.04
CA ASN A 319 -32.63 5.24 14.86
C ASN A 319 -31.80 6.11 15.83
N THR A 320 -31.06 5.44 16.72
CA THR A 320 -30.20 6.03 17.75
C THR A 320 -28.80 6.45 17.29
N PHE A 321 -28.44 6.33 16.00
CA PHE A 321 -27.08 6.58 15.51
C PHE A 321 -26.54 7.96 15.88
N LEU A 322 -27.39 9.00 15.94
CA LEU A 322 -27.02 10.34 16.40
C LEU A 322 -26.58 10.38 17.86
N ALA A 323 -27.21 9.59 18.73
CA ALA A 323 -26.81 9.46 20.14
C ALA A 323 -25.51 8.66 20.30
N ALA A 324 -25.30 7.63 19.47
CA ALA A 324 -24.04 6.89 19.42
C ALA A 324 -22.88 7.78 18.93
N LEU A 325 -23.07 8.53 17.83
CA LEU A 325 -22.12 9.50 17.30
C LEU A 325 -21.82 10.61 18.32
N TRP A 326 -22.84 11.14 19.03
CA TRP A 326 -22.61 12.15 20.08
C TRP A 326 -21.84 11.58 21.28
N SER A 327 -22.15 10.34 21.68
CA SER A 327 -21.42 9.63 22.76
C SER A 327 -19.96 9.33 22.38
N GLN A 328 -19.66 9.14 21.09
CA GLN A 328 -18.30 9.10 20.58
C GLN A 328 -17.65 10.50 20.62
N ALA A 329 -18.30 11.52 20.04
CA ALA A 329 -17.78 12.89 19.97
C ALA A 329 -17.47 13.49 21.35
N ASN A 330 -18.36 13.28 22.33
CA ASN A 330 -18.20 13.76 23.71
C ASN A 330 -17.00 13.10 24.45
N ARG A 331 -16.41 12.03 23.92
CA ARG A 331 -15.20 11.39 24.49
C ARG A 331 -13.89 11.95 23.93
N ASP A 332 -13.89 12.54 22.73
CA ASP A 332 -12.67 12.97 22.03
C ASP A 332 -12.76 14.38 21.41
N ASP A 333 -13.75 15.19 21.81
CA ASP A 333 -14.05 16.51 21.23
C ASP A 333 -14.39 16.47 19.73
N GLY A 334 -15.08 15.41 19.30
CA GLY A 334 -15.47 15.19 17.91
C GLY A 334 -14.31 14.83 16.98
N LEU A 335 -13.14 14.44 17.52
CA LEU A 335 -11.97 14.13 16.70
C LEU A 335 -12.23 12.92 15.79
N SER A 336 -12.77 11.81 16.32
CA SER A 336 -12.97 10.58 15.53
C SER A 336 -14.31 10.48 14.80
N VAL A 337 -14.98 11.62 14.58
CA VAL A 337 -16.32 11.73 13.96
C VAL A 337 -16.17 11.99 12.45
N PRO A 338 -16.48 11.03 11.56
CA PRO A 338 -16.07 11.06 10.15
C PRO A 338 -17.05 11.79 9.21
N LEU A 339 -17.74 12.83 9.69
CA LEU A 339 -18.94 13.36 9.04
C LEU A 339 -18.68 14.42 7.97
N ALA A 340 -17.82 14.08 7.00
CA ALA A 340 -17.33 14.98 5.95
C ALA A 340 -18.35 15.20 4.81
N GLY A 341 -19.60 15.54 5.17
CA GLY A 341 -20.76 15.72 4.29
C GLY A 341 -21.83 14.63 4.45
N THR A 342 -23.01 14.90 3.91
CA THR A 342 -24.24 14.10 4.11
C THR A 342 -24.07 12.63 3.70
N ASN A 343 -23.25 12.36 2.69
CA ASN A 343 -22.89 11.01 2.26
C ASN A 343 -22.28 10.19 3.40
N LEU A 344 -21.34 10.77 4.16
CA LEU A 344 -20.68 10.08 5.28
C LEU A 344 -21.56 10.04 6.55
N LEU A 345 -22.52 10.96 6.70
CA LEU A 345 -23.58 10.82 7.71
C LEU A 345 -24.47 9.61 7.41
N ASN A 346 -24.81 9.38 6.14
CA ASN A 346 -25.60 8.23 5.71
C ASN A 346 -24.81 6.92 5.84
N VAL A 347 -23.52 6.88 5.46
CA VAL A 347 -22.63 5.73 5.72
C VAL A 347 -22.51 5.44 7.22
N SER A 348 -22.41 6.48 8.07
CA SER A 348 -22.36 6.31 9.52
C SER A 348 -23.67 5.76 10.10
N ARG A 349 -24.81 6.13 9.49
CA ARG A 349 -26.14 5.60 9.82
C ARG A 349 -26.27 4.13 9.44
N GLU A 350 -25.93 3.79 8.19
CA GLU A 350 -25.95 2.43 7.66
C GLU A 350 -25.02 1.49 8.44
N ALA A 351 -23.81 1.95 8.81
CA ALA A 351 -22.89 1.19 9.64
C ALA A 351 -23.46 0.88 11.04
N HIS A 352 -24.19 1.81 11.65
CA HIS A 352 -24.86 1.62 12.93
C HIS A 352 -26.06 0.67 12.82
N GLU A 353 -26.88 0.82 11.78
CA GLU A 353 -28.01 -0.09 11.47
C GLU A 353 -27.52 -1.53 11.21
N ASN A 354 -26.47 -1.70 10.40
CA ASN A 354 -25.85 -3.01 10.13
C ASN A 354 -25.18 -3.61 11.39
N HIS A 355 -24.60 -2.79 12.27
CA HIS A 355 -24.07 -3.28 13.54
C HIS A 355 -25.18 -3.83 14.46
N ILE A 356 -26.31 -3.12 14.55
CA ILE A 356 -27.49 -3.59 15.29
C ILE A 356 -28.07 -4.87 14.67
N ALA A 357 -28.17 -4.95 13.34
CA ALA A 357 -28.63 -6.15 12.64
C ALA A 357 -27.74 -7.37 12.93
N ASN A 358 -26.41 -7.21 12.88
CA ASN A 358 -25.47 -8.27 13.21
C ASN A 358 -25.59 -8.75 14.67
N LEU A 359 -25.74 -7.83 15.64
CA LEU A 359 -25.97 -8.20 17.05
C LEU A 359 -27.31 -8.92 17.25
N VAL A 360 -28.35 -8.49 16.53
CA VAL A 360 -29.66 -9.12 16.50
C VAL A 360 -29.58 -10.57 16.00
N ASP A 361 -28.91 -10.80 14.87
CA ASP A 361 -28.83 -12.13 14.27
C ASP A 361 -27.96 -13.08 15.12
N LEU A 362 -26.88 -12.56 15.74
CA LEU A 362 -26.12 -13.27 16.78
C LEU A 362 -26.98 -13.62 18.00
N GLY A 363 -27.87 -12.71 18.43
CA GLY A 363 -28.81 -12.94 19.51
C GLY A 363 -29.87 -14.00 19.19
N GLU A 364 -30.44 -13.98 17.98
CA GLU A 364 -31.38 -14.99 17.48
C GLU A 364 -30.71 -16.37 17.35
N HIS A 365 -29.47 -16.42 16.85
CA HIS A 365 -28.66 -17.64 16.79
C HIS A 365 -28.32 -18.20 18.18
N ALA A 366 -27.94 -17.34 19.12
CA ALA A 366 -27.67 -17.73 20.50
C ALA A 366 -28.93 -18.29 21.21
N VAL A 367 -30.13 -17.75 20.91
CA VAL A 367 -31.40 -18.35 21.38
C VAL A 367 -31.63 -19.71 20.72
N ALA A 368 -31.48 -19.81 19.40
CA ALA A 368 -31.72 -21.04 18.64
C ALA A 368 -30.76 -22.19 19.02
N THR A 369 -29.52 -21.87 19.39
CA THR A 369 -28.51 -22.83 19.86
C THR A 369 -28.55 -23.10 21.37
N GLY A 370 -29.49 -22.49 22.11
CA GLY A 370 -29.65 -22.69 23.56
C GLY A 370 -28.62 -21.93 24.42
N GLN A 371 -27.79 -21.08 23.83
CA GLN A 371 -26.73 -20.31 24.49
C GLN A 371 -27.29 -19.07 25.19
N MET A 372 -28.24 -19.28 26.11
CA MET A 372 -29.05 -18.23 26.75
C MET A 372 -28.25 -17.12 27.44
N LYS A 373 -27.00 -17.38 27.87
CA LYS A 373 -26.10 -16.34 28.42
C LYS A 373 -25.58 -15.37 27.35
N GLN A 374 -25.24 -15.88 26.16
CA GLN A 374 -24.82 -15.03 25.04
C GLN A 374 -26.02 -14.24 24.49
N ALA A 375 -27.18 -14.88 24.38
CA ALA A 375 -28.44 -14.21 24.01
C ALA A 375 -28.79 -13.05 24.97
N ASP A 376 -28.57 -13.20 26.28
CA ASP A 376 -28.76 -12.14 27.27
C ASP A 376 -27.78 -10.98 27.07
N LEU A 377 -26.50 -11.28 26.80
CA LEU A 377 -25.46 -10.28 26.51
C LEU A 377 -25.77 -9.50 25.23
N PHE A 378 -26.11 -10.19 24.13
CA PHE A 378 -26.48 -9.54 22.86
C PHE A 378 -27.76 -8.71 23.02
N ALA A 379 -28.80 -9.24 23.68
CA ALA A 379 -30.03 -8.47 23.94
C ALA A 379 -29.79 -7.25 24.84
N GLY A 380 -28.90 -7.37 25.83
CA GLY A 380 -28.48 -6.26 26.68
C GLY A 380 -27.74 -5.17 25.91
N GLU A 381 -26.84 -5.55 25.00
CA GLU A 381 -26.10 -4.61 24.16
C GLU A 381 -27.01 -3.94 23.11
N ILE A 382 -27.85 -4.71 22.41
CA ILE A 382 -28.83 -4.10 21.47
C ILE A 382 -29.74 -3.14 22.23
N LYS A 383 -30.23 -3.50 23.44
CA LYS A 383 -31.06 -2.60 24.26
C LYS A 383 -30.31 -1.35 24.75
N ARG A 384 -28.97 -1.38 24.82
CA ARG A 384 -28.13 -0.20 25.11
C ARG A 384 -27.98 0.70 23.88
N LEU A 385 -27.86 0.11 22.70
CA LEU A 385 -27.69 0.82 21.42
C LEU A 385 -29.02 1.36 20.89
N ASP A 386 -30.05 0.52 20.84
CA ASP A 386 -31.44 0.82 20.44
C ASP A 386 -32.42 0.26 21.50
N PRO A 387 -32.85 1.10 22.47
CA PRO A 387 -33.84 0.71 23.48
C PRO A 387 -35.24 0.37 22.92
N ALA A 388 -35.56 0.82 21.70
CA ALA A 388 -36.85 0.60 21.06
C ALA A 388 -36.91 -0.73 20.28
N ASN A 389 -35.78 -1.44 20.14
CA ASN A 389 -35.66 -2.60 19.28
C ASN A 389 -36.62 -3.76 19.64
N VAL A 390 -37.61 -4.01 18.79
CA VAL A 390 -38.62 -5.06 19.02
C VAL A 390 -37.99 -6.46 19.03
N LYS A 391 -37.00 -6.73 18.18
CA LYS A 391 -36.30 -8.03 18.16
C LYS A 391 -35.51 -8.26 19.46
N ALA A 392 -34.79 -7.25 19.96
CA ALA A 392 -34.09 -7.36 21.26
C ALA A 392 -35.05 -7.64 22.42
N GLN A 393 -36.24 -7.04 22.42
CA GLN A 393 -37.29 -7.33 23.42
C GLN A 393 -37.77 -8.79 23.33
N ILE A 394 -37.93 -9.34 22.11
CA ILE A 394 -38.26 -10.75 21.89
C ILE A 394 -37.15 -11.67 22.43
N ILE A 395 -35.87 -11.41 22.10
CA ILE A 395 -34.72 -12.17 22.59
C ILE A 395 -34.67 -12.14 24.14
N PHE A 396 -34.73 -10.95 24.74
CA PHE A 396 -34.71 -10.75 26.19
C PHE A 396 -35.89 -11.46 26.90
N SER A 397 -37.09 -11.41 26.31
CA SER A 397 -38.26 -12.12 26.84
C SER A 397 -38.10 -13.65 26.75
N THR A 398 -37.49 -14.16 25.67
CA THR A 398 -37.21 -15.59 25.47
C THR A 398 -36.20 -16.09 26.49
N VAL A 399 -35.09 -15.37 26.69
CA VAL A 399 -34.08 -15.65 27.73
C VAL A 399 -34.72 -15.64 29.12
N THR A 400 -35.47 -14.60 29.45
CA THR A 400 -36.19 -14.46 30.72
C THR A 400 -37.17 -15.63 30.96
N ASN A 401 -37.86 -16.09 29.91
CA ASN A 401 -38.80 -17.21 30.00
C ASN A 401 -38.10 -18.56 30.08
N ALA A 402 -36.95 -18.76 29.42
CA ALA A 402 -36.13 -19.97 29.55
C ALA A 402 -35.54 -20.12 30.96
N GLN A 403 -35.12 -19.00 31.58
CA GLN A 403 -34.68 -18.96 32.98
C GLN A 403 -35.82 -19.29 33.96
N LYS A 404 -37.06 -18.85 33.68
CA LYS A 404 -38.25 -19.15 34.51
C LYS A 404 -38.82 -20.56 34.27
N GLY A 405 -38.71 -21.10 33.06
CA GLY A 405 -39.30 -22.37 32.64
C GLY A 405 -38.73 -23.60 33.33
N HIS A 406 -37.50 -23.53 33.85
CA HIS A 406 -36.80 -24.63 34.53
C HIS A 406 -37.44 -25.14 35.84
N ARG A 407 -38.61 -24.61 36.25
CA ARG A 407 -39.35 -25.06 37.45
C ARG A 407 -40.71 -25.71 37.19
N VAL A 408 -41.24 -25.70 35.95
CA VAL A 408 -42.54 -26.30 35.64
C VAL A 408 -42.55 -26.92 34.24
N LEU A 409 -42.36 -28.25 34.16
CA LEU A 409 -42.94 -29.12 33.13
C LEU A 409 -42.65 -30.61 33.41
N LYS A 410 -43.64 -31.31 33.97
CA LYS A 410 -43.76 -32.77 34.02
C LYS A 410 -45.25 -33.10 34.13
N VAL A 411 -45.67 -34.25 33.58
CA VAL A 411 -47.08 -34.69 33.43
C VAL A 411 -47.86 -33.85 32.40
N ALA A 412 -48.64 -34.41 31.46
CA ALA A 412 -48.64 -35.74 30.82
C ALA A 412 -49.54 -35.69 29.57
N GLN A 413 -49.48 -36.70 28.71
CA GLN A 413 -50.61 -37.10 27.86
C GLN A 413 -50.54 -38.60 27.54
N GLN A 414 -51.70 -39.21 27.26
CA GLN A 414 -51.89 -40.66 27.16
C GLN A 414 -52.87 -40.97 26.02
N ASN A 415 -52.86 -42.21 25.53
CA ASN A 415 -53.59 -42.68 24.33
C ASN A 415 -55.11 -42.81 24.54
N ASP A 416 -55.89 -42.89 23.46
CA ASP A 416 -56.48 -44.16 22.96
C ASP A 416 -57.37 -43.98 21.70
N ALA A 417 -58.02 -45.05 21.22
CA ALA A 417 -58.49 -45.22 19.83
C ALA A 417 -60.03 -45.43 19.63
N ALA A 418 -60.44 -45.61 18.37
CA ALA A 418 -61.82 -45.86 17.87
C ALA A 418 -62.11 -47.41 17.76
N PRO A 419 -63.22 -47.96 17.15
CA PRO A 419 -64.26 -47.36 16.28
C PRO A 419 -65.72 -47.96 16.30
N ALA A 420 -66.58 -47.45 15.38
CA ALA A 420 -67.60 -48.17 14.53
C ALA A 420 -69.12 -48.30 14.88
N ILE A 421 -69.89 -48.22 13.76
CA ILE A 421 -71.35 -48.19 13.38
C ILE A 421 -72.17 -49.50 13.64
N PRO A 422 -73.54 -49.59 13.49
CA PRO A 422 -74.23 -49.95 12.19
C PRO A 422 -75.80 -49.77 11.98
N VAL A 423 -76.34 -50.16 10.78
CA VAL A 423 -77.77 -50.49 10.29
C VAL A 423 -78.94 -49.47 10.39
N ASP A 424 -80.17 -49.54 9.79
CA ASP A 424 -80.94 -50.25 8.68
C ASP A 424 -82.17 -49.32 8.28
N ASP A 425 -83.24 -49.50 7.46
CA ASP A 425 -83.91 -50.38 6.41
C ASP A 425 -84.75 -49.39 5.52
N GLY A 426 -85.47 -49.78 4.43
CA GLY A 426 -86.40 -48.82 3.78
C GLY A 426 -87.33 -49.14 2.58
N LYS A 427 -87.43 -50.37 2.06
CA LYS A 427 -88.54 -50.94 1.20
C LYS A 427 -89.42 -50.09 0.21
N LYS A 428 -89.57 -50.66 -1.03
CA LYS A 428 -90.81 -50.84 -1.91
C LYS A 428 -91.04 -50.10 -3.27
N GLN A 429 -91.02 -50.90 -4.35
CA GLN A 429 -92.01 -51.11 -5.46
C GLN A 429 -92.63 -49.94 -6.30
N GLY A 430 -92.65 -50.08 -7.64
CA GLY A 430 -93.61 -49.40 -8.55
C GLY A 430 -93.29 -49.33 -10.06
N GLU A 431 -93.84 -50.26 -10.87
CA GLU A 431 -94.14 -50.28 -12.34
C GLU A 431 -93.27 -49.58 -13.43
N VAL A 432 -93.63 -49.81 -14.71
CA VAL A 432 -92.86 -49.43 -15.93
C VAL A 432 -93.77 -48.99 -17.08
N ASP A 433 -93.45 -47.85 -17.69
CA ASP A 433 -93.91 -47.43 -19.03
C ASP A 433 -92.74 -47.51 -20.04
N LEU A 434 -93.03 -47.74 -21.31
CA LEU A 434 -92.06 -48.16 -22.33
C LEU A 434 -91.45 -47.01 -23.15
N LEU A 435 -92.04 -45.81 -23.20
CA LEU A 435 -91.34 -44.65 -23.77
C LEU A 435 -90.21 -44.19 -22.83
N ALA A 436 -90.44 -44.27 -21.52
CA ALA A 436 -89.43 -44.05 -20.48
C ALA A 436 -88.28 -45.07 -20.50
N GLN A 437 -88.33 -46.13 -21.32
CA GLN A 437 -87.27 -47.15 -21.39
C GLN A 437 -86.00 -46.64 -22.08
N GLN A 438 -86.13 -45.74 -23.07
CA GLN A 438 -84.98 -45.11 -23.74
C GLN A 438 -84.35 -43.99 -22.89
N GLU A 439 -85.15 -43.28 -22.11
CA GLU A 439 -84.66 -42.32 -21.11
C GLU A 439 -84.00 -43.05 -19.93
N LYS A 440 -84.63 -44.10 -19.38
CA LYS A 440 -83.99 -44.98 -18.37
C LYS A 440 -82.67 -45.58 -18.84
N LEU A 441 -82.48 -45.86 -20.14
CA LEU A 441 -81.18 -46.29 -20.66
C LEU A 441 -80.12 -45.19 -20.61
N ARG A 442 -80.49 -43.92 -20.83
CA ARG A 442 -79.59 -42.77 -20.62
C ARG A 442 -79.36 -42.49 -19.14
N GLU A 443 -80.39 -42.57 -18.30
CA GLU A 443 -80.26 -42.44 -16.85
C GLU A 443 -79.36 -43.52 -16.26
N VAL A 444 -79.57 -44.80 -16.58
CA VAL A 444 -78.75 -45.91 -16.08
C VAL A 444 -77.29 -45.81 -16.55
N ARG A 445 -77.03 -45.28 -17.76
CA ARG A 445 -75.65 -44.95 -18.18
C ARG A 445 -75.09 -43.73 -17.44
N THR A 446 -75.91 -42.73 -17.18
CA THR A 446 -75.55 -41.54 -16.39
C THR A 446 -75.23 -41.93 -14.94
N GLU A 447 -76.00 -42.82 -14.32
CA GLU A 447 -75.75 -43.34 -12.96
C GLU A 447 -74.55 -44.28 -12.92
N ARG A 448 -74.32 -45.11 -13.94
CA ARG A 448 -73.06 -45.87 -14.05
C ARG A 448 -71.85 -44.95 -14.18
N LEU A 449 -71.93 -43.88 -14.98
CA LEU A 449 -70.84 -42.92 -15.12
C LEU A 449 -70.64 -42.09 -13.84
N LYS A 450 -71.71 -41.67 -13.15
CA LYS A 450 -71.64 -41.06 -11.82
C LYS A 450 -70.98 -42.00 -10.81
N SER A 451 -71.40 -43.25 -10.77
CA SER A 451 -70.85 -44.28 -9.87
C SER A 451 -69.36 -44.52 -10.13
N GLN A 452 -68.94 -44.63 -11.40
CA GLN A 452 -67.52 -44.79 -11.74
C GLN A 452 -66.71 -43.53 -11.44
N VAL A 453 -67.22 -42.32 -11.74
CA VAL A 453 -66.55 -41.06 -11.38
C VAL A 453 -66.43 -40.90 -9.86
N ASN A 454 -67.44 -41.31 -9.10
CA ASN A 454 -67.38 -41.30 -7.64
C ASN A 454 -66.33 -42.28 -7.11
N ALA A 455 -66.27 -43.51 -7.64
CA ALA A 455 -65.25 -44.50 -7.27
C ALA A 455 -63.81 -44.03 -7.63
N ASP A 456 -63.62 -43.45 -8.81
CA ASP A 456 -62.33 -42.86 -9.22
C ASP A 456 -61.94 -41.68 -8.31
N LEU A 457 -62.91 -40.85 -7.87
CA LEU A 457 -62.69 -39.75 -6.92
C LEU A 457 -62.42 -40.22 -5.48
N GLU A 458 -63.01 -41.32 -5.06
CA GLU A 458 -62.78 -41.96 -3.75
C GLU A 458 -61.37 -42.56 -3.71
N HIS A 459 -61.02 -43.37 -4.71
CA HIS A 459 -59.69 -43.94 -4.87
C HIS A 459 -58.59 -42.85 -5.02
N ALA A 460 -58.89 -41.74 -5.70
CA ALA A 460 -57.99 -40.58 -5.77
C ALA A 460 -57.86 -39.81 -4.44
N ASN A 461 -58.88 -39.84 -3.56
CA ASN A 461 -58.80 -39.28 -2.21
C ASN A 461 -57.97 -40.16 -1.27
N ASP A 462 -58.05 -41.49 -1.40
CA ASP A 462 -57.19 -42.42 -0.64
C ASP A 462 -55.72 -42.26 -1.05
N ALA A 463 -55.46 -42.25 -2.36
CA ALA A 463 -54.12 -42.03 -2.93
C ALA A 463 -53.53 -40.63 -2.60
N ARG A 464 -54.36 -39.65 -2.18
CA ARG A 464 -53.94 -38.27 -1.86
C ARG A 464 -52.80 -38.17 -0.85
N ARG A 465 -52.66 -39.14 0.06
CA ARG A 465 -51.60 -39.12 1.11
C ARG A 465 -50.32 -39.82 0.64
N THR A 466 -50.42 -40.82 -0.23
CA THR A 466 -49.33 -41.68 -0.69
C THR A 466 -48.73 -41.20 -2.02
N ASP A 467 -49.55 -41.06 -3.06
CA ASP A 467 -49.13 -40.60 -4.40
C ASP A 467 -50.19 -39.69 -5.07
N PRO A 468 -50.07 -38.35 -4.89
CA PRO A 468 -50.87 -37.38 -5.62
C PRO A 468 -50.68 -37.42 -7.14
N GLY A 469 -49.52 -37.87 -7.65
CA GLY A 469 -49.21 -37.94 -9.07
C GLY A 469 -50.00 -39.04 -9.79
N ALA A 470 -50.07 -40.22 -9.18
CA ALA A 470 -50.97 -41.30 -9.63
C ALA A 470 -52.44 -40.86 -9.56
N ALA A 471 -52.86 -40.22 -8.46
CA ALA A 471 -54.23 -39.73 -8.30
C ALA A 471 -54.63 -38.70 -9.39
N ILE A 472 -53.77 -37.73 -9.68
CA ILE A 472 -53.95 -36.76 -10.78
C ILE A 472 -54.03 -37.48 -12.14
N SER A 473 -53.21 -38.51 -12.35
CA SER A 473 -53.14 -39.26 -13.61
C SER A 473 -54.41 -40.10 -13.85
N LEU A 474 -54.93 -40.74 -12.80
CA LEU A 474 -56.22 -41.44 -12.79
C LEU A 474 -57.35 -40.50 -13.17
N LEU A 475 -57.54 -39.39 -12.44
CA LEU A 475 -58.62 -38.44 -12.72
C LEU A 475 -58.49 -37.76 -14.09
N LYS A 476 -57.27 -37.55 -14.61
CA LYS A 476 -57.04 -37.11 -16.01
C LYS A 476 -57.39 -38.20 -17.04
N GLY A 477 -57.40 -39.49 -16.66
CA GLY A 477 -58.01 -40.58 -17.42
C GLY A 477 -59.53 -40.49 -17.41
N THR A 478 -60.14 -40.46 -16.23
CA THR A 478 -61.59 -40.35 -16.03
C THR A 478 -62.18 -39.13 -16.74
N LEU A 479 -61.53 -37.96 -16.65
CA LEU A 479 -61.96 -36.73 -17.32
C LEU A 479 -61.94 -36.84 -18.85
N ARG A 480 -61.02 -37.63 -19.43
CA ARG A 480 -61.02 -37.94 -20.88
C ARG A 480 -62.18 -38.87 -21.23
N SER A 481 -62.44 -39.91 -20.41
CA SER A 481 -63.58 -40.81 -20.59
C SER A 481 -64.93 -40.07 -20.56
N VAL A 482 -65.18 -39.29 -19.50
CA VAL A 482 -66.38 -38.44 -19.34
C VAL A 482 -66.52 -37.42 -20.48
N SER A 483 -65.41 -36.90 -21.00
CA SER A 483 -65.42 -35.98 -22.15
C SER A 483 -65.76 -36.66 -23.49
N GLY A 484 -65.51 -37.97 -23.63
CA GLY A 484 -65.81 -38.74 -24.83
C GLY A 484 -67.24 -39.32 -24.88
N ALA A 485 -67.95 -39.36 -23.74
CA ALA A 485 -69.31 -39.88 -23.67
C ALA A 485 -70.31 -38.97 -24.39
N THR A 486 -70.86 -39.44 -25.52
CA THR A 486 -71.84 -38.71 -26.37
C THR A 486 -73.29 -39.15 -26.15
N ASP A 487 -73.52 -40.22 -25.39
CA ASP A 487 -74.82 -40.85 -25.15
C ASP A 487 -75.41 -40.55 -23.74
N VAL A 488 -74.74 -39.71 -22.98
CA VAL A 488 -75.07 -39.27 -21.60
C VAL A 488 -75.67 -37.85 -21.62
N ASP A 489 -76.47 -37.50 -20.61
CA ASP A 489 -77.02 -36.14 -20.48
C ASP A 489 -75.91 -35.06 -20.42
N ILE A 490 -76.19 -33.93 -21.09
CA ILE A 490 -75.25 -32.81 -21.27
C ILE A 490 -74.96 -32.11 -19.94
N ASN A 491 -75.98 -31.89 -19.11
CA ASN A 491 -75.84 -31.19 -17.82
C ASN A 491 -75.10 -32.07 -16.81
N ALA A 492 -75.44 -33.37 -16.77
CA ALA A 492 -74.73 -34.36 -15.97
C ALA A 492 -73.25 -34.46 -16.38
N ARG A 493 -72.95 -34.48 -17.69
CA ARG A 493 -71.57 -34.55 -18.20
C ARG A 493 -70.74 -33.32 -17.81
N GLU A 494 -71.27 -32.11 -17.96
CA GLU A 494 -70.52 -30.91 -17.53
C GLU A 494 -70.40 -30.80 -16.00
N SER A 495 -71.40 -31.24 -15.24
CA SER A 495 -71.30 -31.35 -13.77
C SER A 495 -70.17 -32.31 -13.33
N LEU A 496 -70.05 -33.47 -13.96
CA LEU A 496 -68.96 -34.43 -13.70
C LEU A 496 -67.59 -33.87 -14.15
N ARG A 497 -67.52 -33.18 -15.30
CA ARG A 497 -66.30 -32.49 -15.76
C ARG A 497 -65.84 -31.40 -14.79
N ALA A 498 -66.77 -30.60 -14.25
CA ALA A 498 -66.46 -29.58 -13.27
C ALA A 498 -65.90 -30.19 -11.98
N ARG A 499 -66.56 -31.22 -11.42
CA ARG A 499 -66.08 -31.96 -10.23
C ARG A 499 -64.69 -32.54 -10.43
N LEU A 500 -64.45 -33.22 -11.56
CA LEU A 500 -63.15 -33.81 -11.89
C LEU A 500 -62.04 -32.74 -12.05
N ARG A 501 -62.33 -31.61 -12.71
CA ARG A 501 -61.38 -30.49 -12.83
C ARG A 501 -61.00 -29.92 -11.45
N THR A 502 -61.98 -29.66 -10.58
CA THR A 502 -61.74 -29.16 -9.22
C THR A 502 -60.88 -30.13 -8.41
N ALA A 503 -61.18 -31.44 -8.46
CA ALA A 503 -60.38 -32.45 -7.77
C ALA A 503 -58.94 -32.55 -8.31
N ILE A 504 -58.74 -32.52 -9.62
CA ILE A 504 -57.40 -32.48 -10.25
C ILE A 504 -56.62 -31.23 -9.81
N GLN A 505 -57.28 -30.07 -9.75
CA GLN A 505 -56.64 -28.82 -9.33
C GLN A 505 -56.23 -28.85 -7.86
N GLN A 506 -57.12 -29.32 -6.96
CA GLN A 506 -56.81 -29.51 -5.54
C GLN A 506 -55.64 -30.48 -5.31
N LEU A 507 -55.60 -31.60 -6.05
CA LEU A 507 -54.49 -32.54 -5.98
C LEU A 507 -53.18 -31.97 -6.54
N SER A 508 -53.23 -31.15 -7.60
CA SER A 508 -52.04 -30.45 -8.10
C SER A 508 -51.49 -29.52 -7.03
N THR A 509 -52.31 -28.63 -6.46
CA THR A 509 -51.86 -27.70 -5.40
C THR A 509 -51.26 -28.45 -4.21
N LEU A 510 -51.82 -29.59 -3.79
CA LEU A 510 -51.24 -30.44 -2.75
C LEU A 510 -49.90 -31.08 -3.16
N LYS A 511 -49.74 -31.51 -4.41
CA LYS A 511 -48.47 -32.01 -4.94
C LYS A 511 -47.41 -30.91 -4.96
N ASP A 512 -47.76 -29.74 -5.47
CA ASP A 512 -46.85 -28.60 -5.65
C ASP A 512 -46.40 -28.04 -4.28
N GLN A 513 -47.31 -27.99 -3.30
CA GLN A 513 -46.99 -27.71 -1.88
C GLN A 513 -46.03 -28.74 -1.28
N ARG A 514 -46.23 -30.04 -1.55
CA ARG A 514 -45.38 -31.11 -1.02
C ARG A 514 -43.98 -31.11 -1.63
N GLU A 515 -43.85 -30.85 -2.93
CA GLU A 515 -42.55 -30.66 -3.57
C GLU A 515 -41.82 -29.43 -3.04
N LEU A 516 -42.53 -28.31 -2.81
CA LEU A 516 -41.94 -27.10 -2.23
C LEU A 516 -41.42 -27.37 -0.80
N ALA A 517 -42.23 -27.99 0.06
CA ALA A 517 -41.83 -28.38 1.41
C ALA A 517 -40.62 -29.32 1.40
N GLN A 518 -40.61 -30.34 0.53
CA GLN A 518 -39.49 -31.28 0.40
C GLN A 518 -38.20 -30.59 -0.06
N ARG A 519 -38.28 -29.58 -0.95
CA ARG A 519 -37.11 -28.76 -1.34
C ARG A 519 -36.62 -27.90 -0.18
N GLN A 520 -37.53 -27.29 0.59
CA GLN A 520 -37.18 -26.47 1.77
C GLN A 520 -36.54 -27.31 2.88
N ASP A 521 -37.03 -28.52 3.14
CA ASP A 521 -36.44 -29.44 4.11
C ASP A 521 -35.05 -29.92 3.66
N LEU A 522 -34.87 -30.21 2.37
CA LEU A 522 -33.55 -30.57 1.80
C LEU A 522 -32.55 -29.41 1.88
N GLN A 523 -33.01 -28.17 1.61
CA GLN A 523 -32.20 -26.96 1.79
C GLN A 523 -31.82 -26.76 3.26
N ARG A 524 -32.76 -26.93 4.20
CA ARG A 524 -32.48 -26.85 5.64
C ARG A 524 -31.46 -27.90 6.09
N GLN A 525 -31.57 -29.13 5.60
CA GLN A 525 -30.59 -30.19 5.88
C GLN A 525 -29.20 -29.83 5.34
N SER A 526 -29.11 -29.35 4.10
CA SER A 526 -27.85 -28.89 3.49
C SER A 526 -27.22 -27.71 4.26
N GLN A 527 -28.03 -26.77 4.75
CA GLN A 527 -27.58 -25.65 5.59
C GLN A 527 -27.06 -26.13 6.95
N ILE A 528 -27.77 -27.04 7.62
CA ILE A 528 -27.32 -27.64 8.90
C ILE A 528 -26.01 -28.43 8.70
N GLU A 529 -25.87 -29.17 7.60
CA GLU A 529 -24.65 -29.91 7.31
C GLU A 529 -23.47 -28.99 6.97
N ALA A 530 -23.69 -27.93 6.19
CA ALA A 530 -22.68 -26.93 5.90
C ALA A 530 -22.23 -26.18 7.16
N GLN A 531 -23.17 -25.76 8.01
CA GLN A 531 -22.87 -25.13 9.31
C GLN A 531 -22.11 -26.09 10.23
N ARG A 532 -22.46 -27.38 10.22
CA ARG A 532 -21.73 -28.39 10.99
C ARG A 532 -20.29 -28.53 10.51
N ARG A 533 -20.06 -28.68 9.20
CA ARG A 533 -18.70 -28.77 8.64
C ARG A 533 -17.84 -27.54 8.98
N LEU A 534 -18.44 -26.35 9.01
CA LEU A 534 -17.76 -25.12 9.43
C LEU A 534 -17.37 -25.15 10.93
N LEU A 535 -18.25 -25.68 11.80
CA LEU A 535 -17.94 -25.85 13.23
C LEU A 535 -16.90 -26.94 13.48
N ASP A 536 -16.98 -28.06 12.75
CA ASP A 536 -16.00 -29.15 12.81
C ASP A 536 -14.62 -28.63 12.35
N GLN A 537 -14.54 -27.82 11.27
CA GLN A 537 -13.30 -27.17 10.81
C GLN A 537 -12.75 -26.16 11.82
N LEU A 538 -13.58 -25.30 12.42
CA LEU A 538 -13.12 -24.33 13.42
C LEU A 538 -12.51 -25.02 14.66
N ALA A 539 -12.98 -26.21 15.01
CA ALA A 539 -12.37 -27.01 16.07
C ALA A 539 -11.01 -27.61 15.66
N GLU A 540 -10.86 -28.06 14.41
CA GLU A 540 -9.56 -28.50 13.86
C GLU A 540 -8.54 -27.34 13.81
N ASP A 541 -8.98 -26.12 13.47
CA ASP A 541 -8.16 -24.91 13.49
C ASP A 541 -7.74 -24.52 14.93
N GLU A 542 -8.64 -24.62 15.93
CA GLU A 542 -8.30 -24.36 17.35
C GLU A 542 -7.29 -25.39 17.92
N ASP A 543 -7.50 -26.70 17.67
CA ASP A 543 -6.56 -27.74 18.13
C ASP A 543 -5.20 -27.66 17.41
N THR A 544 -5.17 -27.22 16.15
CA THR A 544 -3.92 -26.97 15.40
C THR A 544 -3.19 -25.74 15.93
N MET A 545 -3.91 -24.62 16.15
CA MET A 545 -3.35 -23.40 16.75
C MET A 545 -2.72 -23.69 18.11
N LYS A 546 -3.39 -24.47 18.96
CA LYS A 546 -2.88 -24.89 20.27
C LYS A 546 -1.57 -25.68 20.17
N GLN A 547 -1.47 -26.66 19.26
CA GLN A 547 -0.25 -27.44 19.04
C GLN A 547 0.94 -26.55 18.61
N LEU A 548 0.70 -25.55 17.76
CA LEU A 548 1.73 -24.60 17.36
C LEU A 548 2.21 -23.73 18.54
N ILE A 549 1.31 -23.26 19.41
CA ILE A 549 1.65 -22.47 20.60
C ILE A 549 2.45 -23.29 21.63
N ASP A 550 2.10 -24.56 21.84
CA ASP A 550 2.89 -25.49 22.66
C ASP A 550 4.30 -25.71 22.04
N GLN A 551 4.38 -25.86 20.71
CA GLN A 551 5.65 -26.02 19.98
C GLN A 551 6.55 -24.77 20.06
N VAL A 552 6.01 -23.55 19.93
CA VAL A 552 6.75 -22.29 20.15
C VAL A 552 7.36 -22.28 21.56
N SER A 553 6.57 -22.67 22.56
CA SER A 553 7.00 -22.70 23.96
C SER A 553 8.16 -23.69 24.21
N VAL A 554 8.13 -24.85 23.56
CA VAL A 554 9.23 -25.83 23.60
C VAL A 554 10.48 -25.29 22.90
N LEU A 555 10.35 -24.74 21.69
CA LEU A 555 11.49 -24.23 20.92
C LEU A 555 12.20 -23.04 21.60
N ILE A 556 11.45 -22.14 22.25
CA ILE A 556 12.04 -21.07 23.09
C ILE A 556 12.83 -21.66 24.26
N TYR A 557 12.33 -22.74 24.88
CA TYR A 557 13.02 -23.42 25.98
C TYR A 557 14.29 -24.17 25.52
N GLU A 558 14.29 -24.75 24.33
CA GLU A 558 15.50 -25.31 23.68
C GLU A 558 16.51 -24.21 23.32
N GLY A 559 16.03 -23.03 22.90
CA GLY A 559 16.82 -21.83 22.69
C GLY A 559 17.60 -21.42 23.95
N TYR A 560 16.92 -21.35 25.10
CA TYR A 560 17.57 -21.06 26.39
C TYR A 560 18.51 -22.18 26.89
N ARG A 561 18.44 -23.39 26.32
CA ARG A 561 19.41 -24.47 26.55
C ARG A 561 20.61 -24.44 25.61
N GLY A 562 20.60 -23.59 24.59
CA GLY A 562 21.74 -23.32 23.72
C GLY A 562 21.62 -23.80 22.26
N ASP A 563 20.47 -24.34 21.83
CA ASP A 563 20.21 -24.43 20.38
C ASP A 563 20.05 -23.00 19.84
N ARG A 564 20.91 -22.60 18.91
CA ARG A 564 20.91 -21.25 18.35
C ARG A 564 19.75 -21.04 17.40
N ASP A 565 19.38 -22.09 16.68
CA ASP A 565 18.42 -22.06 15.60
C ASP A 565 17.00 -22.22 16.15
N ALA A 566 16.84 -22.73 17.38
CA ALA A 566 15.55 -22.94 18.02
C ALA A 566 14.72 -21.66 18.19
N PHE A 567 15.35 -20.49 18.43
CA PHE A 567 14.63 -19.22 18.45
C PHE A 567 14.06 -18.83 17.08
N GLU A 568 14.79 -19.10 15.99
CA GLU A 568 14.35 -18.79 14.62
C GLU A 568 13.28 -19.80 14.14
N LYS A 569 13.40 -21.07 14.56
CA LYS A 569 12.32 -22.07 14.44
C LYS A 569 11.07 -21.64 15.22
N ALA A 570 11.22 -21.12 16.45
CA ALA A 570 10.10 -20.65 17.26
C ALA A 570 9.38 -19.47 16.60
N GLU A 571 10.14 -18.52 16.04
CA GLU A 571 9.58 -17.40 15.28
C GLU A 571 8.79 -17.90 14.06
N ALA A 572 9.33 -18.84 13.29
CA ALA A 572 8.65 -19.41 12.12
C ALA A 572 7.34 -20.15 12.50
N VAL A 573 7.35 -20.95 13.57
CA VAL A 573 6.14 -21.64 14.07
C VAL A 573 5.11 -20.63 14.62
N ALA A 574 5.55 -19.55 15.28
CA ALA A 574 4.67 -18.49 15.74
C ALA A 574 4.04 -17.71 14.58
N ARG A 575 4.79 -17.43 13.50
CA ARG A 575 4.26 -16.84 12.26
C ARG A 575 3.24 -17.76 11.60
N ALA A 576 3.47 -19.08 11.54
CA ALA A 576 2.48 -20.04 11.04
C ALA A 576 1.19 -20.07 11.89
N ALA A 577 1.29 -19.94 13.21
CA ALA A 577 0.12 -19.81 14.08
C ALA A 577 -0.65 -18.50 13.83
N TRP A 578 0.06 -17.39 13.58
CA TRP A 578 -0.54 -16.11 13.17
C TRP A 578 -1.20 -16.20 11.79
N GLU A 579 -0.64 -16.92 10.82
CA GLU A 579 -1.26 -17.12 9.51
C GLU A 579 -2.55 -17.95 9.59
N LEU A 580 -2.62 -18.91 10.52
CA LEU A 580 -3.82 -19.70 10.79
C LEU A 580 -4.93 -18.89 11.47
N GLN A 581 -4.60 -18.09 12.50
CA GLN A 581 -5.54 -17.19 13.17
C GLN A 581 -4.95 -15.78 13.38
N PRO A 582 -5.06 -14.90 12.36
CA PRO A 582 -4.52 -13.54 12.41
C PRO A 582 -5.18 -12.68 13.49
N TYR A 583 -4.41 -11.74 14.06
CA TYR A 583 -4.88 -10.74 15.02
C TYR A 583 -5.49 -11.27 16.33
N THR A 584 -5.45 -12.58 16.61
CA THR A 584 -5.80 -13.09 17.94
C THR A 584 -4.71 -12.75 18.95
N GLY A 585 -5.09 -12.44 20.19
CA GLY A 585 -4.12 -12.03 21.21
C GLY A 585 -3.05 -13.08 21.53
N VAL A 586 -3.38 -14.36 21.35
CA VAL A 586 -2.47 -15.50 21.61
C VAL A 586 -1.41 -15.63 20.51
N THR A 587 -1.79 -15.55 19.23
CA THR A 587 -0.82 -15.63 18.12
C THR A 587 0.04 -14.37 18.05
N ALA A 588 -0.54 -13.20 18.33
CA ALA A 588 0.18 -11.94 18.51
C ALA A 588 1.27 -12.06 19.59
N GLN A 589 0.91 -12.60 20.76
CA GLN A 589 1.83 -12.79 21.87
C GLN A 589 2.92 -13.82 21.54
N ALA A 590 2.58 -14.91 20.84
CA ALA A 590 3.57 -15.93 20.45
C ALA A 590 4.66 -15.38 19.53
N VAL A 591 4.29 -14.60 18.50
CA VAL A 591 5.25 -13.94 17.59
C VAL A 591 6.14 -12.99 18.38
N PHE A 592 5.53 -12.08 19.16
CA PHE A 592 6.29 -11.10 19.96
C PHE A 592 7.26 -11.76 20.95
N VAL A 593 6.84 -12.82 21.65
CA VAL A 593 7.67 -13.52 22.64
C VAL A 593 8.80 -14.31 21.98
N ALA A 594 8.56 -14.93 20.82
CA ALA A 594 9.61 -15.62 20.05
C ALA A 594 10.66 -14.63 19.49
N GLU A 595 10.21 -13.55 18.84
CA GLU A 595 11.08 -12.48 18.34
C GLU A 595 11.90 -11.85 19.49
N ALA A 596 11.25 -11.46 20.58
CA ALA A 596 11.92 -10.81 21.72
C ALA A 596 12.95 -11.73 22.39
N ALA A 597 12.65 -13.03 22.56
CA ALA A 597 13.59 -13.99 23.11
C ALA A 597 14.83 -14.16 22.21
N GLY A 598 14.62 -14.32 20.90
CA GLY A 598 15.71 -14.46 19.93
C GLY A 598 16.58 -13.20 19.81
N GLN A 599 15.98 -12.00 19.83
CA GLN A 599 16.73 -10.74 19.78
C GLN A 599 17.51 -10.47 21.08
N LEU A 600 16.95 -10.81 22.24
CA LEU A 600 17.65 -10.69 23.53
C LEU A 600 18.88 -11.61 23.60
N ASP A 601 18.72 -12.86 23.20
CA ASP A 601 19.83 -13.83 23.09
C ASP A 601 20.92 -13.34 22.12
N LYS A 602 20.55 -12.88 20.91
CA LYS A 602 21.48 -12.30 19.93
C LYS A 602 22.24 -11.09 20.50
N ALA A 603 21.55 -10.19 21.21
CA ALA A 603 22.18 -9.03 21.85
C ALA A 603 23.16 -9.42 22.96
N LEU A 604 22.79 -10.36 23.84
CA LEU A 604 23.66 -10.88 24.90
C LEU A 604 24.89 -11.59 24.33
N ARG A 605 24.73 -12.42 23.29
CA ARG A 605 25.85 -13.09 22.59
C ARG A 605 26.83 -12.08 22.00
N LEU A 606 26.35 -11.01 21.36
CA LEU A 606 27.20 -9.93 20.85
C LEU A 606 27.90 -9.17 21.99
N GLN A 607 27.25 -8.97 23.13
CA GLN A 607 27.85 -8.36 24.31
C GLN A 607 28.98 -9.21 24.89
N TYR A 608 28.80 -10.54 25.04
CA TYR A 608 29.86 -11.46 25.47
C TYR A 608 31.01 -11.52 24.48
N LEU A 609 30.73 -11.74 23.18
CA LEU A 609 31.74 -11.76 22.12
C LEU A 609 32.58 -10.47 22.10
N ARG A 610 31.96 -9.31 22.33
CA ARG A 610 32.67 -8.03 22.45
C ARG A 610 33.62 -8.00 23.65
N TYR A 611 33.24 -8.57 24.80
CA TYR A 611 34.13 -8.66 25.96
C TYR A 611 35.31 -9.61 25.69
N ASP A 612 35.05 -10.77 25.10
CA ASP A 612 36.10 -11.74 24.74
C ASP A 612 37.11 -11.12 23.76
N ARG A 613 36.62 -10.51 22.67
CA ARG A 613 37.48 -9.86 21.65
C ARG A 613 38.18 -8.61 22.20
N PHE A 614 37.59 -7.89 23.15
CA PHE A 614 38.27 -6.78 23.83
C PHE A 614 39.44 -7.27 24.68
N LEU A 615 39.27 -8.35 25.44
CA LEU A 615 40.34 -8.97 26.23
C LEU A 615 41.43 -9.57 25.34
N GLU A 616 41.07 -10.26 24.24
CA GLU A 616 42.03 -10.70 23.23
C GLU A 616 42.81 -9.53 22.60
N THR A 617 42.14 -8.40 22.33
CA THR A 617 42.79 -7.21 21.76
C THR A 617 43.79 -6.60 22.75
N LEU A 618 43.42 -6.49 24.04
CA LEU A 618 44.36 -6.05 25.08
C LEU A 618 45.56 -7.01 25.21
N TYR A 619 45.33 -8.32 25.15
CA TYR A 619 46.41 -9.31 25.13
C TYR A 619 47.34 -9.15 23.92
N GLN A 620 46.80 -8.88 22.72
CA GLN A 620 47.61 -8.59 21.53
C GLN A 620 48.40 -7.27 21.65
N VAL A 621 47.83 -6.24 22.29
CA VAL A 621 48.53 -4.98 22.58
C VAL A 621 49.70 -5.23 23.54
N GLU A 622 49.49 -5.93 24.65
CA GLU A 622 50.57 -6.32 25.58
C GLU A 622 51.62 -7.18 24.88
N LEU A 623 51.21 -8.15 24.06
CA LEU A 623 52.11 -8.99 23.26
C LEU A 623 52.99 -8.17 22.30
N SER A 624 52.45 -7.12 21.69
CA SER A 624 53.23 -6.20 20.84
C SER A 624 54.15 -5.24 21.62
N HIS A 625 53.93 -5.08 22.94
CA HIS A 625 54.83 -4.33 23.83
C HIS A 625 55.95 -5.21 24.39
N VAL A 626 55.88 -6.54 24.27
CA VAL A 626 57.02 -7.43 24.57
C VAL A 626 58.09 -7.20 23.50
N PRO A 627 59.28 -6.66 23.85
CA PRO A 627 60.33 -6.45 22.86
C PRO A 627 60.87 -7.80 22.41
N PHE A 628 60.65 -8.14 21.15
CA PHE A 628 61.37 -9.24 20.50
C PHE A 628 62.84 -8.83 20.37
N PRO A 629 63.80 -9.59 20.92
CA PRO A 629 65.21 -9.37 20.62
C PRO A 629 65.48 -9.66 19.14
N ASP A 630 66.42 -8.95 18.52
CA ASP A 630 66.87 -9.13 17.13
C ASP A 630 67.68 -10.44 16.93
N GLU A 631 67.15 -11.57 17.43
CA GLU A 631 67.68 -12.92 17.26
C GLU A 631 66.55 -13.86 16.76
N PRO A 632 66.36 -14.02 15.44
CA PRO A 632 67.16 -13.45 14.33
C PRO A 632 66.82 -11.97 14.06
N PRO A 633 67.78 -11.18 13.54
CA PRO A 633 67.55 -9.80 13.10
C PRO A 633 66.74 -9.78 11.80
N ILE A 634 66.43 -8.58 11.28
CA ILE A 634 65.76 -8.38 9.98
C ILE A 634 66.57 -9.05 8.84
N VAL A 635 66.19 -10.28 8.48
CA VAL A 635 66.74 -11.01 7.35
C VAL A 635 66.10 -10.49 6.07
N TYR A 636 66.83 -9.66 5.32
CA TYR A 636 66.46 -9.35 3.93
C TYR A 636 66.35 -10.65 3.13
N PRO A 637 65.33 -10.81 2.27
CA PRO A 637 65.24 -11.97 1.39
C PRO A 637 66.52 -12.14 0.56
N PRO A 638 66.97 -13.38 0.31
CA PRO A 638 68.19 -13.63 -0.45
C PRO A 638 68.03 -13.15 -1.91
N ALA A 639 69.16 -13.01 -2.60
CA ALA A 639 69.20 -12.35 -3.92
C ALA A 639 68.25 -13.00 -4.95
N GLU A 640 68.02 -14.31 -4.88
CA GLU A 640 67.09 -15.01 -5.78
C GLU A 640 65.64 -14.48 -5.66
N VAL A 641 65.22 -14.06 -4.47
CA VAL A 641 63.87 -13.50 -4.24
C VAL A 641 63.75 -12.11 -4.87
N TRP A 642 64.78 -11.28 -4.76
CA TRP A 642 64.82 -9.96 -5.40
C TRP A 642 64.90 -10.06 -6.93
N GLU A 643 65.63 -11.05 -7.45
CA GLU A 643 65.63 -11.37 -8.87
C GLU A 643 64.24 -11.87 -9.33
N ALA A 644 63.62 -12.80 -8.60
CA ALA A 644 62.30 -13.34 -8.91
C ALA A 644 61.19 -12.25 -8.88
N LEU A 645 61.25 -11.31 -7.94
CA LEU A 645 60.38 -10.13 -7.91
C LEU A 645 60.62 -9.22 -9.12
N THR A 646 61.88 -8.98 -9.47
CA THR A 646 62.26 -8.13 -10.62
C THR A 646 61.84 -8.75 -11.96
N ILE A 647 61.98 -10.07 -12.12
CA ILE A 647 61.46 -10.82 -13.26
C ILE A 647 59.93 -10.76 -13.28
N ASN A 648 59.26 -10.92 -12.13
CA ASN A 648 57.81 -10.79 -12.04
C ASN A 648 57.29 -9.40 -12.43
N ARG A 649 58.04 -8.32 -12.15
CA ARG A 649 57.67 -6.96 -12.59
C ARG A 649 57.71 -6.79 -14.12
N LYS A 650 58.52 -7.58 -14.85
CA LYS A 650 58.59 -7.50 -16.33
C LYS A 650 57.25 -7.81 -17.01
N LYS A 651 56.33 -8.57 -16.39
CA LYS A 651 54.98 -8.81 -16.94
C LYS A 651 54.10 -7.55 -17.01
N TRP A 652 54.48 -6.50 -16.28
CA TRP A 652 53.84 -5.19 -16.28
C TRP A 652 54.63 -4.12 -17.06
N ALA A 653 55.80 -4.46 -17.62
CA ALA A 653 56.65 -3.51 -18.35
C ALA A 653 56.10 -3.13 -19.74
N SER A 654 55.03 -3.79 -20.21
CA SER A 654 54.29 -3.44 -21.43
C SER A 654 53.35 -2.23 -21.27
N VAL A 655 53.36 -1.57 -20.10
CA VAL A 655 52.49 -0.42 -19.77
C VAL A 655 53.32 0.88 -19.67
N ASP A 656 54.30 1.06 -20.55
CA ASP A 656 54.79 2.41 -20.84
C ASP A 656 53.77 3.12 -21.74
N LEU A 657 53.33 4.31 -21.31
CA LEU A 657 52.28 5.05 -22.00
C LEU A 657 52.83 5.89 -23.16
N LYS A 658 54.14 6.14 -23.23
CA LYS A 658 54.74 6.84 -24.38
C LYS A 658 55.12 5.83 -25.47
N LYS A 659 54.26 5.71 -26.48
CA LYS A 659 54.71 5.29 -27.82
C LYS A 659 55.50 6.44 -28.43
N PHE A 660 56.80 6.25 -28.61
CA PHE A 660 57.62 7.13 -29.42
C PHE A 660 57.17 7.08 -30.90
N SER A 661 57.54 8.11 -31.68
CA SER A 661 57.50 7.97 -33.13
C SER A 661 58.62 7.01 -33.57
N PRO A 662 58.47 6.22 -34.65
CA PRO A 662 59.56 5.47 -35.25
C PRO A 662 60.80 6.30 -35.63
N ILE A 663 60.67 7.64 -35.71
CA ILE A 663 61.80 8.57 -35.87
C ILE A 663 62.45 8.90 -34.53
N GLU A 664 61.67 9.11 -33.46
CA GLU A 664 62.20 9.28 -32.10
C GLU A 664 62.90 8.01 -31.61
N ASP A 665 62.32 6.81 -31.84
CA ASP A 665 62.97 5.53 -31.53
C ASP A 665 64.33 5.41 -32.22
N ARG A 666 64.43 5.72 -33.52
CA ARG A 666 65.70 5.75 -34.26
C ARG A 666 66.71 6.73 -33.67
N ILE A 667 66.27 7.89 -33.17
CA ILE A 667 67.16 8.84 -32.48
C ILE A 667 67.65 8.25 -31.15
N TYR A 668 66.81 7.53 -30.41
CA TYR A 668 67.23 6.84 -29.17
C TYR A 668 68.18 5.68 -29.43
N GLU A 669 67.98 4.91 -30.52
CA GLU A 669 68.91 3.87 -30.99
C GLU A 669 70.27 4.47 -31.38
N ALA A 670 70.27 5.50 -32.24
CA ALA A 670 71.49 6.19 -32.68
C ALA A 670 72.26 6.84 -31.52
N LEU A 671 71.58 7.26 -30.45
CA LEU A 671 72.22 7.75 -29.23
C LEU A 671 73.00 6.65 -28.49
N ASP A 672 72.64 5.37 -28.61
CA ASP A 672 73.38 4.27 -27.99
C ASP A 672 74.41 3.61 -28.93
N GLU A 673 74.50 4.03 -30.20
CA GLU A 673 75.61 3.67 -31.09
C GLU A 673 76.96 4.24 -30.62
N ASN A 674 78.05 3.52 -30.91
CA ASN A 674 79.40 3.98 -30.63
C ASN A 674 79.86 5.04 -31.66
N THR A 675 80.45 6.11 -31.15
CA THR A 675 81.05 7.22 -31.93
C THR A 675 82.52 7.37 -31.61
N GLU A 676 83.29 7.87 -32.59
CA GLU A 676 84.63 8.43 -32.37
C GLU A 676 84.62 9.90 -32.80
N VAL A 677 85.14 10.79 -31.95
CA VAL A 677 85.17 12.23 -32.14
C VAL A 677 86.56 12.78 -31.83
N ASP A 678 87.05 13.69 -32.67
CA ASP A 678 88.28 14.47 -32.44
C ASP A 678 88.05 15.89 -32.98
N PHE A 679 87.56 16.76 -32.10
CA PHE A 679 87.27 18.16 -32.39
C PHE A 679 88.33 19.04 -31.72
N GLN A 680 88.96 19.91 -32.49
CA GLN A 680 90.03 20.82 -32.03
C GLN A 680 89.71 22.22 -32.55
N ASP A 681 89.36 23.13 -31.62
CA ASP A 681 88.88 24.50 -31.86
C ASP A 681 87.79 24.65 -32.95
N GLN A 682 86.88 23.67 -33.08
CA GLN A 682 85.80 23.70 -34.08
C GLN A 682 84.50 24.35 -33.53
N PRO A 683 83.77 25.17 -34.31
CA PRO A 683 82.49 25.74 -33.89
C PRO A 683 81.44 24.67 -33.54
N LEU A 684 80.61 24.93 -32.52
CA LEU A 684 79.47 24.07 -32.15
C LEU A 684 78.55 23.77 -33.35
N THR A 685 78.27 24.75 -34.20
CA THR A 685 77.45 24.55 -35.41
C THR A 685 78.04 23.49 -36.36
N ASP A 686 79.33 23.56 -36.65
CA ASP A 686 80.01 22.62 -37.58
C ASP A 686 80.09 21.21 -36.98
N VAL A 687 80.37 21.11 -35.68
CA VAL A 687 80.38 19.85 -34.93
C VAL A 687 78.99 19.20 -34.92
N VAL A 688 77.93 19.99 -34.76
CA VAL A 688 76.54 19.49 -34.82
C VAL A 688 76.19 19.01 -36.23
N LEU A 689 76.61 19.70 -37.28
CA LEU A 689 76.43 19.24 -38.67
C LEU A 689 77.19 17.94 -38.94
N TYR A 690 78.43 17.80 -38.46
CA TYR A 690 79.19 16.55 -38.58
C TYR A 690 78.48 15.36 -37.89
N LEU A 691 77.99 15.54 -36.66
CA LEU A 691 77.28 14.47 -35.94
C LEU A 691 75.92 14.15 -36.56
N LYS A 692 75.24 15.15 -37.15
CA LYS A 692 73.98 15.00 -37.89
C LYS A 692 74.16 14.07 -39.10
N ASP A 693 75.20 14.30 -39.89
CA ASP A 693 75.49 13.51 -41.10
C ASP A 693 76.08 12.13 -40.75
N LEU A 694 76.91 12.03 -39.69
CA LEU A 694 77.54 10.78 -39.27
C LEU A 694 76.53 9.72 -38.79
N HIS A 695 75.57 10.11 -37.93
CA HIS A 695 74.55 9.21 -37.39
C HIS A 695 73.20 9.30 -38.13
N ASN A 696 73.09 10.11 -39.18
CA ASN A 696 71.89 10.27 -40.01
C ASN A 696 70.61 10.59 -39.19
N ILE A 697 70.76 11.42 -38.15
CA ILE A 697 69.68 11.90 -37.27
C ILE A 697 69.42 13.40 -37.50
N GLN A 698 68.19 13.86 -37.32
CA GLN A 698 67.90 15.29 -37.43
C GLN A 698 68.24 16.03 -36.14
N ILE A 699 69.42 16.65 -36.11
CA ILE A 699 69.85 17.57 -35.04
C ILE A 699 69.48 19.01 -35.42
N VAL A 700 69.02 19.77 -34.42
CA VAL A 700 68.66 21.21 -34.48
C VAL A 700 69.21 21.92 -33.25
N VAL A 701 69.78 23.11 -33.40
CA VAL A 701 70.20 23.98 -32.27
C VAL A 701 69.08 24.96 -31.95
N ASP A 702 68.78 25.17 -30.66
CA ASP A 702 67.80 26.17 -30.22
C ASP A 702 68.48 27.54 -30.06
N ASP A 703 68.65 28.24 -31.19
CA ASP A 703 69.32 29.55 -31.23
C ASP A 703 68.70 30.57 -30.27
N VAL A 704 67.39 30.48 -29.99
CA VAL A 704 66.72 31.39 -29.04
C VAL A 704 67.19 31.10 -27.62
N ALA A 705 67.11 29.84 -27.18
CA ALA A 705 67.56 29.44 -25.85
C ALA A 705 69.07 29.71 -25.63
N LEU A 706 69.91 29.51 -26.65
CA LEU A 706 71.35 29.80 -26.57
C LEU A 706 71.63 31.31 -26.44
N ASN A 707 70.94 32.16 -27.22
CA ASN A 707 71.10 33.61 -27.13
C ASN A 707 70.62 34.18 -25.78
N ASP A 708 69.55 33.62 -25.19
CA ASP A 708 69.03 34.05 -23.88
C ASP A 708 70.04 33.85 -22.73
N GLU A 709 70.86 32.80 -22.79
CA GLU A 709 71.97 32.56 -21.84
C GLU A 709 73.31 33.16 -22.30
N GLY A 710 73.34 33.89 -23.43
CA GLY A 710 74.53 34.55 -23.97
C GLY A 710 75.57 33.61 -24.61
N ILE A 711 75.17 32.39 -25.00
CA ILE A 711 76.05 31.36 -25.57
C ILE A 711 76.10 31.54 -27.09
N SER A 712 77.30 31.76 -27.65
CA SER A 712 77.47 31.86 -29.11
C SER A 712 77.44 30.47 -29.78
N PRO A 713 76.71 30.28 -30.90
CA PRO A 713 76.83 29.09 -31.76
C PRO A 713 78.24 28.86 -32.34
N ASP A 714 79.08 29.89 -32.36
CA ASP A 714 80.47 29.82 -32.81
C ASP A 714 81.46 29.40 -31.71
N SER A 715 80.96 29.00 -30.53
CA SER A 715 81.81 28.60 -29.39
C SER A 715 82.70 27.39 -29.77
N PRO A 716 84.03 27.46 -29.56
CA PRO A 716 84.94 26.40 -29.97
C PRO A 716 84.85 25.17 -29.05
N ILE A 717 84.72 24.00 -29.66
CA ILE A 717 84.68 22.70 -29.00
C ILE A 717 86.04 22.02 -29.14
N ASN A 718 86.56 21.56 -28.00
CA ASN A 718 87.78 20.78 -27.89
C ASN A 718 87.45 19.45 -27.19
N LEU A 719 87.37 18.35 -27.95
CA LEU A 719 86.94 17.05 -27.43
C LEU A 719 87.48 15.90 -28.29
N THR A 720 88.33 15.05 -27.71
CA THR A 720 88.85 13.83 -28.34
C THR A 720 88.44 12.61 -27.53
N LEU A 721 87.54 11.78 -28.06
CA LEU A 721 86.97 10.59 -27.41
C LEU A 721 86.72 9.48 -28.43
N ALA A 722 87.06 8.24 -28.10
CA ALA A 722 86.86 7.07 -28.98
C ALA A 722 86.18 5.92 -28.24
N GLY A 723 85.37 5.14 -28.96
CA GLY A 723 84.74 3.92 -28.44
C GLY A 723 83.63 4.13 -27.39
N ILE A 724 83.01 5.32 -27.34
CA ILE A 724 81.92 5.65 -26.41
C ILE A 724 80.60 5.83 -27.16
N SER A 725 79.46 5.71 -26.47
CA SER A 725 78.16 5.97 -27.10
C SER A 725 77.91 7.45 -27.36
N LEU A 726 77.22 7.78 -28.46
CA LEU A 726 76.86 9.15 -28.86
C LEU A 726 76.18 9.93 -27.71
N ARG A 727 75.30 9.26 -26.95
CA ARG A 727 74.64 9.74 -25.72
C ARG A 727 75.62 10.36 -24.73
N ASN A 728 76.78 9.73 -24.53
CA ASN A 728 77.82 10.20 -23.61
C ASN A 728 78.76 11.20 -24.27
N ALA A 729 79.06 11.06 -25.57
CA ALA A 729 79.83 12.03 -26.32
C ALA A 729 79.14 13.42 -26.31
N LEU A 730 77.86 13.46 -26.68
CA LEU A 730 77.03 14.67 -26.62
C LEU A 730 76.95 15.26 -25.22
N LYS A 731 76.79 14.42 -24.18
CA LYS A 731 76.78 14.92 -22.79
C LYS A 731 78.10 15.61 -22.45
N LEU A 732 79.23 14.97 -22.69
CA LEU A 732 80.56 15.52 -22.37
C LEU A 732 80.90 16.75 -23.22
N MET A 733 80.36 16.84 -24.45
CA MET A 733 80.49 17.98 -25.35
C MET A 733 79.68 19.21 -24.91
N LEU A 734 78.42 18.99 -24.48
CA LEU A 734 77.47 20.06 -24.18
C LEU A 734 77.56 20.54 -22.72
N GLU A 735 77.98 19.68 -21.80
CA GLU A 735 78.07 19.97 -20.36
C GLU A 735 78.96 21.19 -20.02
N PRO A 736 80.16 21.39 -20.61
CA PRO A 736 80.98 22.59 -20.40
C PRO A 736 80.34 23.89 -20.87
N LEU A 737 79.48 23.82 -21.90
CA LEU A 737 78.72 24.96 -22.43
C LEU A 737 77.39 25.18 -21.69
N GLN A 738 77.11 24.41 -20.62
CA GLN A 738 75.82 24.39 -19.90
C GLN A 738 74.60 24.03 -20.78
N LEU A 739 74.87 23.38 -21.92
CA LEU A 739 73.86 22.85 -22.83
C LEU A 739 73.50 21.40 -22.49
N THR A 740 72.43 20.93 -23.10
CA THR A 740 72.00 19.52 -23.13
C THR A 740 71.17 19.28 -24.40
N TYR A 741 70.76 18.03 -24.65
CA TYR A 741 69.83 17.71 -25.73
C TYR A 741 68.50 17.20 -25.19
N VAL A 742 67.44 17.40 -25.96
CA VAL A 742 66.09 16.86 -25.74
C VAL A 742 65.58 16.30 -27.06
N VAL A 743 64.95 15.12 -27.04
CA VAL A 743 64.29 14.53 -28.21
C VAL A 743 62.81 14.87 -28.13
N GLN A 744 62.31 15.63 -29.10
CA GLN A 744 60.92 16.10 -29.20
C GLN A 744 60.62 16.45 -30.66
N ASP A 745 59.36 16.34 -31.08
CA ASP A 745 58.89 16.75 -32.42
C ASP A 745 59.70 16.09 -33.56
N GLU A 746 60.05 14.82 -33.37
CA GLU A 746 60.84 13.98 -34.29
C GLU A 746 62.28 14.46 -34.58
N VAL A 747 62.80 15.40 -33.78
CA VAL A 747 64.18 15.91 -33.87
C VAL A 747 64.92 15.84 -32.54
N MET A 748 66.26 15.82 -32.59
CA MET A 748 67.10 16.05 -31.43
C MET A 748 67.44 17.55 -31.34
N LYS A 749 66.83 18.24 -30.39
CA LYS A 749 67.08 19.66 -30.13
C LYS A 749 68.20 19.81 -29.09
N ILE A 750 69.24 20.56 -29.43
CA ILE A 750 70.26 21.02 -28.47
C ILE A 750 69.79 22.36 -27.91
N THR A 751 69.69 22.45 -26.58
CA THR A 751 69.16 23.61 -25.86
C THR A 751 69.85 23.77 -24.50
N THR A 752 69.52 24.81 -23.74
CA THR A 752 70.16 25.09 -22.44
C THR A 752 69.60 24.18 -21.35
N LYS A 753 70.41 23.88 -20.32
CA LYS A 753 69.98 23.03 -19.20
C LYS A 753 68.68 23.52 -18.54
N ARG A 754 68.50 24.84 -18.39
CA ARG A 754 67.26 25.45 -17.88
C ARG A 754 66.03 25.09 -18.73
N VAL A 755 66.08 25.34 -20.04
CA VAL A 755 64.94 25.06 -20.93
C VAL A 755 64.63 23.57 -21.00
N ALA A 756 65.63 22.70 -20.87
CA ALA A 756 65.42 21.26 -20.80
C ALA A 756 64.76 20.80 -19.48
N GLU A 757 65.04 21.45 -18.35
CA GLU A 757 64.37 21.18 -17.05
C GLU A 757 62.89 21.59 -17.05
N GLU A 758 62.51 22.56 -17.89
CA GLU A 758 61.09 22.95 -18.11
C GLU A 758 60.31 21.87 -18.90
N ILE A 759 60.98 21.00 -19.67
CA ILE A 759 60.36 19.95 -20.51
C ILE A 759 60.17 18.65 -19.72
N LEU A 760 59.13 18.63 -18.87
CA LEU A 760 58.79 17.48 -18.03
C LEU A 760 58.22 16.29 -18.82
N GLN A 761 58.67 15.07 -18.50
CA GLN A 761 58.16 13.81 -19.06
C GLN A 761 57.42 12.97 -18.01
N ILE A 762 56.22 12.50 -18.37
CA ILE A 762 55.45 11.56 -17.52
C ILE A 762 56.10 10.18 -17.58
N ARG A 763 56.38 9.56 -16.41
CA ARG A 763 56.86 8.18 -16.29
C ARG A 763 55.93 7.36 -15.40
N VAL A 764 55.71 6.11 -15.76
CA VAL A 764 54.89 5.15 -15.01
C VAL A 764 55.81 4.20 -14.23
N TYR A 765 55.59 4.07 -12.93
CA TYR A 765 56.29 3.11 -12.08
C TYR A 765 55.34 1.96 -11.70
N PRO A 766 55.59 0.71 -12.15
CA PRO A 766 54.71 -0.42 -11.84
C PRO A 766 54.91 -0.92 -10.40
N VAL A 767 54.08 -0.43 -9.48
CA VAL A 767 54.07 -0.76 -8.04
C VAL A 767 53.01 -1.81 -7.65
N GLY A 768 52.47 -2.55 -8.62
CA GLY A 768 51.37 -3.51 -8.44
C GLY A 768 51.69 -4.73 -7.57
N ASP A 769 52.93 -4.87 -7.12
CA ASP A 769 53.42 -5.87 -6.16
C ASP A 769 53.54 -5.33 -4.71
N LEU A 770 53.52 -4.00 -4.53
CA LEU A 770 53.53 -3.35 -3.20
C LEU A 770 52.10 -3.16 -2.64
N VAL A 771 51.09 -3.19 -3.50
CA VAL A 771 49.67 -3.19 -3.11
C VAL A 771 49.13 -4.62 -3.04
N ILE A 772 49.09 -5.18 -1.83
CA ILE A 772 48.32 -6.39 -1.55
C ILE A 772 46.85 -6.11 -1.95
N PRO A 773 46.20 -6.95 -2.77
CA PRO A 773 44.79 -6.77 -3.07
C PRO A 773 43.99 -6.89 -1.77
N ILE A 774 43.14 -5.90 -1.49
CA ILE A 774 42.21 -5.98 -0.36
C ILE A 774 41.34 -7.22 -0.59
N GLN A 775 41.48 -8.23 0.26
CA GLN A 775 40.53 -9.33 0.31
C GLN A 775 39.21 -8.77 0.85
N THR A 776 38.37 -8.28 -0.06
CA THR A 776 36.94 -8.16 0.21
C THR A 776 36.45 -9.55 0.62
N PRO A 777 35.91 -9.72 1.85
CA PRO A 777 35.59 -11.05 2.34
C PRO A 777 34.62 -11.71 1.38
N GLN A 778 35.03 -12.87 0.84
CA GLN A 778 34.32 -13.56 -0.23
C GLN A 778 33.02 -14.16 0.31
N GLY A 779 31.97 -13.33 0.33
CA GLY A 779 30.63 -13.73 0.73
C GLY A 779 30.19 -14.92 -0.10
N GLY A 780 29.78 -16.00 0.59
CA GLY A 780 29.27 -17.21 -0.04
C GLY A 780 28.16 -16.89 -1.04
N GLY A 781 28.20 -17.53 -2.22
CA GLY A 781 27.40 -17.12 -3.36
C GLY A 781 25.89 -17.27 -3.18
N GLY A 782 25.21 -16.18 -2.81
CA GLY A 782 23.76 -16.00 -2.96
C GLY A 782 23.43 -15.34 -4.29
N GLY A 783 23.60 -16.08 -5.40
CA GLY A 783 23.60 -15.49 -6.74
C GLY A 783 22.22 -15.09 -7.29
N PHE A 784 21.93 -13.79 -7.34
CA PHE A 784 20.90 -13.24 -8.24
C PHE A 784 21.44 -13.16 -9.68
N GLY A 785 21.50 -14.32 -10.35
CA GLY A 785 21.83 -14.40 -11.78
C GLY A 785 20.72 -13.82 -12.64
N GLY A 786 21.05 -12.90 -13.54
CA GLY A 786 20.08 -12.31 -14.48
C GLY A 786 19.57 -13.34 -15.49
N GLY A 787 18.26 -13.63 -15.46
CA GLY A 787 17.62 -14.61 -16.35
C GLY A 787 17.48 -14.11 -17.79
N GLY A 788 18.55 -14.25 -18.60
CA GLY A 788 18.58 -13.85 -20.01
C GLY A 788 18.85 -15.02 -20.97
N GLY A 789 17.79 -15.71 -21.40
CA GLY A 789 17.72 -16.51 -22.65
C GLY A 789 18.68 -17.70 -22.83
N GLY A 790 18.15 -18.93 -22.83
CA GLY A 790 18.88 -20.13 -23.27
C GLY A 790 18.01 -21.39 -23.34
N PHE A 791 17.97 -22.05 -24.51
CA PHE A 791 17.29 -23.33 -24.73
C PHE A 791 18.02 -24.50 -24.03
N GLY A 792 17.30 -25.54 -23.58
CA GLY A 792 17.87 -26.90 -23.55
C GLY A 792 17.36 -27.91 -22.51
N GLY A 793 16.31 -28.67 -22.87
CA GLY A 793 16.24 -30.14 -22.70
C GLY A 793 16.41 -30.84 -21.34
N GLY A 794 15.31 -31.41 -20.84
CA GLY A 794 15.22 -32.86 -20.60
C GLY A 794 15.62 -33.45 -19.23
N GLY A 795 14.68 -34.15 -18.58
CA GLY A 795 14.90 -34.98 -17.39
C GLY A 795 14.88 -34.19 -16.06
N GLY A 796 14.39 -34.71 -14.93
CA GLY A 796 13.84 -36.05 -14.67
C GLY A 796 14.72 -36.86 -13.73
N GLY A 797 14.49 -36.76 -12.41
CA GLY A 797 15.22 -37.52 -11.39
C GLY A 797 14.62 -37.33 -10.00
N PHE A 798 14.29 -38.45 -9.34
CA PHE A 798 13.84 -38.51 -7.94
C PHE A 798 15.02 -38.92 -7.05
N GLY A 799 15.03 -38.46 -5.80
CA GLY A 799 15.86 -39.02 -4.71
C GLY A 799 16.82 -38.00 -4.06
N GLY A 800 17.18 -38.17 -2.78
CA GLY A 800 16.69 -39.16 -1.83
C GLY A 800 17.73 -39.56 -0.78
N GLY A 801 17.57 -39.06 0.45
CA GLY A 801 18.46 -39.35 1.59
C GLY A 801 19.72 -38.46 1.65
N GLY A 802 20.40 -38.35 2.81
CA GLY A 802 19.97 -38.81 4.13
C GLY A 802 21.13 -39.11 5.11
N GLY A 803 21.25 -38.29 6.17
CA GLY A 803 22.05 -38.59 7.37
C GLY A 803 23.56 -38.30 7.29
N GLY A 804 24.14 -37.83 8.40
CA GLY A 804 25.58 -37.55 8.52
C GLY A 804 25.93 -36.67 9.72
N PHE A 805 25.95 -37.25 10.93
CA PHE A 805 26.32 -36.54 12.16
C PHE A 805 27.84 -36.58 12.41
N GLY A 806 28.43 -35.44 12.79
CA GLY A 806 29.79 -35.35 13.33
C GLY A 806 30.42 -33.95 13.14
N GLY A 807 31.22 -33.42 14.07
CA GLY A 807 31.55 -33.94 15.40
C GLY A 807 32.90 -33.42 15.94
N GLY A 808 32.88 -32.29 16.65
CA GLY A 808 34.06 -31.65 17.25
C GLY A 808 34.59 -30.44 16.44
N GLY A 809 35.42 -29.57 17.02
CA GLY A 809 35.86 -29.51 18.42
C GLY A 809 37.22 -28.82 18.59
N GLY A 810 37.24 -27.60 19.14
CA GLY A 810 38.42 -26.72 19.09
C GLY A 810 38.61 -26.06 17.71
N GLY A 811 39.42 -25.02 17.55
CA GLY A 811 40.28 -24.30 18.50
C GLY A 811 41.15 -23.28 17.73
N PHE A 812 41.87 -22.41 18.44
CA PHE A 812 42.69 -21.30 17.88
C PHE A 812 41.87 -20.19 17.17
N GLY A 813 42.08 -18.89 17.37
CA GLY A 813 42.93 -18.20 18.34
C GLY A 813 44.22 -17.62 17.74
N GLY A 814 44.44 -16.32 17.95
CA GLY A 814 45.62 -15.58 17.48
C GLY A 814 45.40 -14.88 16.14
N GLY A 815 45.46 -13.54 16.15
CA GLY A 815 45.64 -12.77 14.92
C GLY A 815 47.12 -12.72 14.55
N GLN A 816 47.44 -12.85 13.27
CA GLN A 816 48.76 -12.53 12.74
C GLN A 816 48.61 -11.73 11.45
N PHE A 817 49.41 -10.67 11.31
CA PHE A 817 49.85 -10.23 9.99
C PHE A 817 50.83 -11.30 9.47
N ASN A 818 50.29 -12.31 8.82
CA ASN A 818 51.08 -13.25 8.05
C ASN A 818 50.42 -13.36 6.68
N VAL A 819 51.18 -13.12 5.62
CA VAL A 819 50.74 -13.53 4.28
C VAL A 819 50.63 -15.05 4.36
N PRO A 820 49.50 -15.69 3.99
CA PRO A 820 49.50 -17.13 3.85
C PRO A 820 50.58 -17.46 2.82
N ALA A 821 51.57 -18.26 3.21
CA ALA A 821 52.52 -18.76 2.25
C ALA A 821 51.71 -19.51 1.18
N GLU A 822 51.74 -19.02 -0.06
CA GLU A 822 51.36 -19.89 -1.17
C GLU A 822 52.24 -21.13 -1.07
N ASP A 823 51.63 -22.31 -1.15
CA ASP A 823 52.35 -23.58 -1.12
C ASP A 823 53.33 -23.63 -2.30
N VAL A 824 54.56 -23.17 -2.06
CA VAL A 824 55.68 -23.34 -2.98
C VAL A 824 55.81 -24.85 -3.18
N PRO A 825 55.60 -25.38 -4.39
CA PRO A 825 55.59 -26.81 -4.59
C PRO A 825 56.89 -27.42 -4.08
N ALA A 826 56.78 -28.44 -3.21
CA ALA A 826 57.92 -29.04 -2.52
C ALA A 826 58.97 -29.64 -3.48
N GLU A 827 58.61 -29.81 -4.75
CA GLU A 827 59.54 -29.97 -5.86
C GLU A 827 59.44 -28.77 -6.82
N PHE A 828 60.52 -27.99 -6.92
CA PHE A 828 60.73 -27.08 -8.05
C PHE A 828 60.90 -27.93 -9.33
N ASP A 829 59.93 -27.89 -10.26
CA ASP A 829 60.07 -28.64 -11.52
C ASP A 829 61.08 -27.96 -12.46
N ASN A 830 62.35 -28.32 -12.28
CA ASN A 830 63.48 -27.89 -13.08
C ASN A 830 63.29 -28.10 -14.60
N LYS A 831 62.36 -28.97 -15.03
CA LYS A 831 62.02 -29.14 -16.46
C LYS A 831 61.58 -27.83 -17.11
N ALA A 832 60.92 -26.91 -16.39
CA ALA A 832 60.51 -25.62 -16.93
C ALA A 832 61.71 -24.71 -17.28
N VAL A 833 62.77 -24.76 -16.46
CA VAL A 833 64.00 -23.98 -16.65
C VAL A 833 64.90 -24.64 -17.71
N ASP A 834 65.06 -25.96 -17.67
CA ASP A 834 65.88 -26.69 -18.66
C ASP A 834 65.24 -26.73 -20.06
N ALA A 835 63.92 -26.62 -20.18
CA ALA A 835 63.24 -26.46 -21.46
C ALA A 835 63.61 -25.15 -22.18
N GLN A 836 63.88 -24.07 -21.44
CA GLN A 836 64.34 -22.80 -22.01
C GLN A 836 65.84 -22.77 -22.34
N LYS A 837 66.65 -23.63 -21.71
CA LYS A 837 68.08 -23.81 -22.04
C LYS A 837 68.33 -24.71 -23.28
N LYS A 838 67.28 -25.19 -23.95
CA LYS A 838 67.37 -26.08 -25.12
C LYS A 838 66.54 -25.63 -26.33
N LYS A 839 66.79 -24.40 -26.78
CA LYS A 839 66.74 -24.05 -28.21
C LYS A 839 68.05 -23.35 -28.59
N PRO A 840 68.64 -23.69 -29.76
CA PRO A 840 69.82 -23.01 -30.29
C PRO A 840 69.47 -21.64 -30.88
#